data_AF-A0A162NMA7-F1
#
_entry.id   AF-A0A162NMA7-F1
#
_cell.length_a   1.000
_cell.length_b   1.000
_cell.length_c   1.000
_cell.angle_alpha   90.00
_cell.angle_beta   90.00
_cell.angle_gamma   90.00
#
_symmetry.space_group_name_H-M   'P 1'
#
loop_
_entity.id
_entity.type
_entity.pdbx_description
1 polymer ?
#
loop_
_entity_poly.entity_id
_entity_poly.type
_entity_poly.pdbx_seq_one_letter_code
_entity_poly.pdbx_strand_id
1 'polypeptide(L)'
;MFTFIVLFFLFCFFSPPKYLVMDYYCGGDLLTLLSKFEDRLPEDMAKFYLAEMVLAIDSIHRLRYVHRDIKPDNVLLDANGHIRLADFGSCLRLREDGTVQSNVAIGTPDYISPEILRAMEDGQGRYGPECDWWSLGVCMYEMLYGETPFYAESLVETYGRIMNHKNHPWFSGIDWDNIRDSTAPYIPEVSSPTDTSNFDVDDTDLRSADVLPPTANSVFSALHLPFLGFTYTQGSLLTDMNRLLIHSNGTGDGYTSATAATLTHVTAAALPALNGSSGGESSGSGCNPPGNNNDVRRLQDEVNQLTKRNGELMQQLARAEQNGKEMSALMKKDFELSEGEKSQKIKDMEKSQRQWKQEKDELIREMTDTQEKLRLQSKELKDAIGQRKLAMTEYTEVSDKLSELRQQKAKLSRQVRDKEEELEGTLQKMDALRNDLRRAEKLRRDLEARAEELQADVVREKRLRERAEEHARSLHEDMERLQQKAQAGEAAMNSMELNQELVRLRSELEKQEMQHKEMVSQLGNRHAIELSALNDQLVEADNMRATYEKESALLKEKVEQSRQESAVENEEVIVEVRRAHEREKQLLLEDTKRVVAELERFSDSCMRLQSEKRAMEEELSELRNKQAAVAQWEAQISEIIQWVSDEKDARGYLQALTSKMTEEMENLKTQGVGGTPSNEKNWKNRRSQKLDKMEILNLQSSLQSEIQAKESIREELTQIRADFIAMQKELWEVKGQREELARDLVRKDSQLKEMQQRLESGDGCKYSDTFANVVQWNNLEDGDIIPPTSLSKNPYIYHKMGNPLYRTSAGLRF
;
A
#
# COMPACT_ATOMS: atom_id res chain seq x y z
N MET A 1 6.73 12.73 24.88
CA MET A 1 5.37 12.90 25.41
C MET A 1 4.35 11.92 24.80
N PHE A 2 4.77 10.86 24.08
CA PHE A 2 3.86 10.11 23.18
C PHE A 2 4.14 8.59 23.06
N THR A 3 4.78 7.98 24.06
CA THR A 3 5.23 6.57 24.03
C THR A 3 4.10 5.56 23.86
N PHE A 4 2.90 5.88 24.38
CA PHE A 4 1.70 5.04 24.34
C PHE A 4 0.85 5.21 23.07
N ILE A 5 1.35 5.94 22.08
CA ILE A 5 0.64 6.27 20.84
C ILE A 5 1.49 5.82 19.64
N VAL A 6 0.82 5.55 18.52
CA VAL A 6 1.47 5.32 17.22
C VAL A 6 2.35 6.52 16.81
N LEU A 7 3.58 6.21 16.37
CA LEU A 7 4.57 7.18 15.90
C LEU A 7 4.51 7.36 14.38
N PHE A 8 4.81 8.57 13.88
CA PHE A 8 4.65 8.90 12.46
C PHE A 8 5.80 9.74 11.91
N PHE A 9 6.28 9.38 10.73
CA PHE A 9 7.60 9.81 10.21
C PHE A 9 7.50 10.88 9.11
N LEU A 10 6.45 10.82 8.31
CA LEU A 10 6.25 11.67 7.13
C LEU A 10 4.76 11.89 6.85
N PHE A 11 4.42 13.14 6.52
CA PHE A 11 3.15 13.55 5.94
C PHE A 11 3.43 14.08 4.55
N CYS A 12 2.81 13.50 3.53
CA CYS A 12 2.92 14.02 2.17
C CYS A 12 1.54 14.37 1.62
N PHE A 13 1.33 15.66 1.35
CA PHE A 13 0.20 16.12 0.55
C PHE A 13 0.56 16.02 -0.94
N PHE A 14 0.18 14.90 -1.56
CA PHE A 14 -0.07 14.80 -3.00
C PHE A 14 -1.57 14.54 -3.22
N SER A 15 -2.03 14.63 -4.47
CA SER A 15 -3.43 14.43 -4.86
C SER A 15 -3.97 13.08 -4.33
N PRO A 16 -5.27 12.94 -3.97
CA PRO A 16 -5.89 11.74 -3.39
C PRO A 16 -5.28 10.38 -3.83
N PRO A 17 -4.85 9.50 -2.90
CA PRO A 17 -4.83 9.64 -1.44
C PRO A 17 -3.80 10.62 -0.88
N LYS A 18 -4.06 11.08 0.34
CA LYS A 18 -3.00 11.56 1.23
C LYS A 18 -2.26 10.32 1.80
N TYR A 19 -1.05 10.48 2.35
CA TYR A 19 -0.29 9.37 2.94
C TYR A 19 0.35 9.71 4.27
N LEU A 20 0.12 8.82 5.25
CA LEU A 20 0.65 8.91 6.59
C LEU A 20 1.37 7.63 7.01
N VAL A 21 2.66 7.78 7.28
CA VAL A 21 3.61 6.67 7.44
C VAL A 21 3.86 6.42 8.93
N MET A 22 3.37 5.28 9.40
CA MET A 22 3.46 4.78 10.78
C MET A 22 4.56 3.74 10.97
N ASP A 23 4.95 3.52 12.22
CA ASP A 23 5.49 2.23 12.65
C ASP A 23 4.44 1.12 12.46
N TYR A 24 4.88 -0.07 12.01
CA TYR A 24 4.03 -1.24 11.91
C TYR A 24 4.09 -2.08 13.20
N TYR A 25 2.98 -2.13 13.93
CA TYR A 25 2.86 -2.89 15.18
C TYR A 25 2.48 -4.34 14.90
N CYS A 26 3.49 -5.20 14.90
CA CYS A 26 3.37 -6.60 14.49
C CYS A 26 2.73 -7.54 15.53
N GLY A 27 2.44 -7.06 16.76
CA GLY A 27 1.75 -7.85 17.80
C GLY A 27 0.26 -8.05 17.53
N GLY A 28 -0.33 -7.26 16.62
CA GLY A 28 -1.77 -7.21 16.36
C GLY A 28 -2.47 -6.20 17.26
N ASP A 29 -3.76 -6.40 17.50
CA ASP A 29 -4.59 -5.57 18.38
C ASP A 29 -5.07 -6.35 19.63
N LEU A 30 -5.60 -5.61 20.61
CA LEU A 30 -6.07 -6.16 21.88
C LEU A 30 -7.35 -7.00 21.71
N LEU A 31 -8.16 -6.75 20.67
CA LEU A 31 -9.28 -7.63 20.29
C LEU A 31 -8.79 -9.01 19.86
N THR A 32 -7.76 -9.06 19.03
CA THR A 32 -7.08 -10.29 18.58
C THR A 32 -6.36 -10.98 19.74
N LEU A 33 -5.91 -10.24 20.76
CA LEU A 33 -5.39 -10.83 21.99
C LEU A 33 -6.51 -11.44 22.85
N LEU A 34 -7.65 -10.74 23.02
CA LEU A 34 -8.82 -11.26 23.74
C LEU A 34 -9.31 -12.58 23.15
N SER A 35 -9.48 -12.63 21.82
CA SER A 35 -9.92 -13.85 21.12
C SER A 35 -8.98 -15.05 21.31
N LYS A 36 -7.67 -14.83 21.54
CA LYS A 36 -6.70 -15.91 21.85
C LYS A 36 -6.86 -16.48 23.26
N PHE A 37 -7.55 -15.78 24.16
CA PHE A 37 -7.73 -16.13 25.57
C PHE A 37 -9.21 -16.46 25.90
N GLU A 38 -9.97 -17.00 24.94
CA GLU A 38 -11.41 -17.31 25.11
C GLU A 38 -12.20 -16.08 25.59
N ASP A 39 -11.87 -14.95 24.96
CA ASP A 39 -12.40 -13.60 25.16
C ASP A 39 -12.17 -13.01 26.57
N ARG A 40 -11.43 -13.69 27.46
CA ARG A 40 -11.20 -13.26 28.85
C ARG A 40 -9.73 -13.29 29.26
N LEU A 41 -9.20 -12.14 29.66
CA LEU A 41 -7.85 -12.03 30.21
C LEU A 41 -7.85 -12.31 31.72
N PRO A 42 -6.80 -12.97 32.26
CA PRO A 42 -6.55 -13.01 33.70
C PRO A 42 -6.46 -11.59 34.29
N GLU A 43 -6.96 -11.40 35.52
CA GLU A 43 -7.04 -10.06 36.14
C GLU A 43 -5.69 -9.33 36.17
N ASP A 44 -4.58 -10.02 36.40
CA ASP A 44 -3.24 -9.41 36.39
C ASP A 44 -2.77 -8.97 35.00
N MET A 45 -3.22 -9.64 33.93
CA MET A 45 -2.98 -9.18 32.55
C MET A 45 -3.89 -8.02 32.17
N ALA A 46 -5.18 -8.09 32.53
CA ALA A 46 -6.11 -6.98 32.33
C ALA A 46 -5.63 -5.72 33.06
N LYS A 47 -5.19 -5.85 34.31
CA LYS A 47 -4.59 -4.78 35.14
C LYS A 47 -3.38 -4.13 34.48
N PHE A 48 -2.51 -4.90 33.85
CA PHE A 48 -1.38 -4.37 33.08
C PHE A 48 -1.85 -3.54 31.87
N TYR A 49 -2.68 -4.13 31.00
CA TYR A 49 -3.14 -3.43 29.79
C TYR A 49 -4.02 -2.21 30.11
N LEU A 50 -4.87 -2.29 31.12
CA LEU A 50 -5.69 -1.16 31.58
C LEU A 50 -4.82 -0.03 32.16
N ALA A 51 -3.74 -0.34 32.88
CA ALA A 51 -2.81 0.68 33.36
C ALA A 51 -2.13 1.42 32.20
N GLU A 52 -1.68 0.70 31.17
CA GLU A 52 -1.12 1.36 29.97
C GLU A 52 -2.20 2.15 29.20
N MET A 53 -3.44 1.66 29.12
CA MET A 53 -4.55 2.38 28.46
C MET A 53 -4.88 3.69 29.20
N VAL A 54 -4.86 3.70 30.55
CA VAL A 54 -5.01 4.93 31.35
C VAL A 54 -3.95 5.96 30.97
N LEU A 55 -2.68 5.54 30.87
CA LEU A 55 -1.56 6.42 30.49
C LEU A 55 -1.69 6.91 29.04
N ALA A 56 -2.16 6.06 28.13
CA ALA A 56 -2.44 6.41 26.75
C ALA A 56 -3.54 7.49 26.63
N ILE A 57 -4.69 7.28 27.29
CA ILE A 57 -5.84 8.18 27.28
C ILE A 57 -5.47 9.54 27.90
N ASP A 58 -4.84 9.55 29.08
CA ASP A 58 -4.41 10.79 29.74
C ASP A 58 -3.37 11.57 28.91
N SER A 59 -2.52 10.88 28.14
CA SER A 59 -1.61 11.57 27.21
C SER A 59 -2.36 12.40 26.13
N ILE A 60 -3.49 11.91 25.64
CA ILE A 60 -4.36 12.63 24.68
C ILE A 60 -5.07 13.81 25.37
N HIS A 61 -5.58 13.58 26.59
CA HIS A 61 -6.29 14.61 27.37
C HIS A 61 -5.36 15.78 27.73
N ARG A 62 -4.11 15.50 28.09
CA ARG A 62 -3.06 16.52 28.33
C ARG A 62 -2.70 17.33 27.09
N LEU A 63 -2.76 16.72 25.90
CA LEU A 63 -2.64 17.44 24.61
C LEU A 63 -3.87 18.29 24.25
N ARG A 64 -4.89 18.29 25.13
CA ARG A 64 -6.16 19.01 24.99
C ARG A 64 -7.04 18.42 23.88
N TYR A 65 -7.06 17.10 23.73
CA TYR A 65 -7.97 16.36 22.86
C TYR A 65 -8.80 15.33 23.64
N VAL A 66 -9.90 14.87 23.04
CA VAL A 66 -10.71 13.71 23.48
C VAL A 66 -10.72 12.71 22.33
N HIS A 67 -10.55 11.42 22.61
CA HIS A 67 -10.41 10.37 21.59
C HIS A 67 -11.73 9.99 20.93
N ARG A 68 -12.75 9.72 21.76
CA ARG A 68 -14.14 9.37 21.40
C ARG A 68 -14.36 8.01 20.73
N ASP A 69 -13.31 7.23 20.51
CA ASP A 69 -13.40 5.86 19.97
C ASP A 69 -12.35 4.94 20.64
N ILE A 70 -12.43 4.80 21.97
CA ILE A 70 -11.60 3.85 22.73
C ILE A 70 -12.27 2.48 22.70
N LYS A 71 -11.57 1.47 22.15
CA LYS A 71 -12.01 0.07 22.02
C LYS A 71 -10.80 -0.84 21.78
N PRO A 72 -10.88 -2.17 21.99
CA PRO A 72 -9.74 -3.08 21.84
C PRO A 72 -9.13 -3.11 20.42
N ASP A 73 -9.92 -2.89 19.36
CA ASP A 73 -9.43 -2.78 17.98
C ASP A 73 -8.38 -1.66 17.82
N ASN A 74 -8.59 -0.55 18.54
CA ASN A 74 -7.74 0.64 18.48
C ASN A 74 -6.55 0.56 19.43
N VAL A 75 -6.37 -0.54 20.16
CA VAL A 75 -5.24 -0.78 21.07
C VAL A 75 -4.30 -1.80 20.45
N LEU A 76 -3.28 -1.32 19.73
CA LEU A 76 -2.30 -2.16 19.04
C LEU A 76 -1.21 -2.65 20.00
N LEU A 77 -0.54 -3.74 19.66
CA LEU A 77 0.55 -4.35 20.42
C LEU A 77 1.87 -4.28 19.65
N ASP A 78 2.91 -3.74 20.28
CA ASP A 78 4.25 -3.68 19.68
C ASP A 78 4.98 -5.03 19.74
N ALA A 79 6.21 -5.07 19.21
CA ALA A 79 7.02 -6.29 19.15
C ALA A 79 7.39 -6.87 20.53
N ASN A 80 7.23 -6.10 21.61
CA ASN A 80 7.49 -6.51 22.99
C ASN A 80 6.19 -6.83 23.75
N GLY A 81 5.02 -6.55 23.16
CA GLY A 81 3.70 -6.77 23.76
C GLY A 81 3.15 -5.60 24.59
N HIS A 82 3.78 -4.42 24.51
CA HIS A 82 3.26 -3.17 25.09
C HIS A 82 2.23 -2.51 24.16
N ILE A 83 1.29 -1.75 24.71
CA ILE A 83 0.22 -1.17 23.89
C ILE A 83 0.62 0.12 23.17
N ARG A 84 -0.12 0.39 22.08
CA ARG A 84 -0.10 1.62 21.29
C ARG A 84 -1.53 1.97 20.93
N LEU A 85 -2.03 3.08 21.47
CA LEU A 85 -3.35 3.60 21.08
C LEU A 85 -3.29 4.17 19.65
N ALA A 86 -4.28 3.80 18.85
CA ALA A 86 -4.38 4.06 17.42
C ALA A 86 -5.76 4.65 17.05
N ASP A 87 -5.91 5.01 15.77
CA ASP A 87 -7.09 5.68 15.17
C ASP A 87 -7.58 6.97 15.85
N PHE A 88 -6.73 7.99 15.77
CA PHE A 88 -7.04 9.36 16.16
C PHE A 88 -8.04 10.07 15.23
N GLY A 89 -8.65 9.38 14.25
CA GLY A 89 -9.59 9.98 13.29
C GLY A 89 -10.83 10.58 13.95
N SER A 90 -11.21 10.05 15.12
CA SER A 90 -12.34 10.53 15.93
C SER A 90 -11.99 11.68 16.87
N CYS A 91 -10.73 12.10 16.99
CA CYS A 91 -10.31 13.07 18.01
C CYS A 91 -10.91 14.48 17.83
N LEU A 92 -11.32 15.11 18.94
CA LEU A 92 -11.70 16.54 18.97
C LEU A 92 -10.92 17.33 20.01
N ARG A 93 -10.58 18.58 19.67
CA ARG A 93 -9.84 19.48 20.55
C ARG A 93 -10.77 20.09 21.61
N LEU A 94 -10.36 20.01 22.87
CA LEU A 94 -11.04 20.60 24.03
C LEU A 94 -11.03 22.13 23.96
N ARG A 95 -12.19 22.74 24.22
CA ARG A 95 -12.36 24.18 24.39
C ARG A 95 -11.87 24.64 25.76
N GLU A 96 -11.77 25.95 25.97
CA GLU A 96 -11.36 26.56 27.25
C GLU A 96 -12.24 26.12 28.42
N ASP A 97 -13.52 25.83 28.19
CA ASP A 97 -14.47 25.31 29.18
C ASP A 97 -14.30 23.81 29.51
N GLY A 98 -13.33 23.12 28.89
CA GLY A 98 -13.09 21.69 29.10
C GLY A 98 -14.04 20.76 28.34
N THR A 99 -14.83 21.28 27.39
CA THR A 99 -15.76 20.47 26.58
C THR A 99 -15.41 20.46 25.09
N VAL A 100 -15.93 19.47 24.37
CA VAL A 100 -16.05 19.47 22.91
C VAL A 100 -17.51 19.75 22.51
N GLN A 101 -17.73 20.14 21.25
CA GLN A 101 -19.08 20.30 20.70
C GLN A 101 -19.23 19.47 19.42
N SER A 102 -20.08 18.45 19.45
CA SER A 102 -20.37 17.57 18.32
C SER A 102 -21.76 16.94 18.46
N ASN A 103 -22.53 16.97 17.36
CA ASN A 103 -23.88 16.40 17.29
C ASN A 103 -23.92 15.10 16.46
N VAL A 104 -22.76 14.47 16.21
CA VAL A 104 -22.62 13.28 15.34
C VAL A 104 -22.23 12.08 16.19
N ALA A 105 -22.96 10.98 16.06
CA ALA A 105 -22.57 9.67 16.58
C ALA A 105 -21.32 9.17 15.85
N ILE A 106 -20.22 9.02 16.60
CA ILE A 106 -18.96 8.45 16.11
C ILE A 106 -18.45 7.53 17.23
N GLY A 107 -18.01 6.32 16.86
CA GLY A 107 -17.58 5.26 17.77
C GLY A 107 -18.33 3.94 17.57
N THR A 108 -17.76 2.83 18.05
CA THR A 108 -18.44 1.53 18.06
C THR A 108 -19.57 1.52 19.12
N PRO A 109 -20.83 1.17 18.77
CA PRO A 109 -22.01 1.38 19.63
C PRO A 109 -21.91 0.91 21.08
N ASP A 110 -21.29 -0.24 21.34
CA ASP A 110 -21.20 -0.84 22.67
C ASP A 110 -20.29 -0.07 23.66
N TYR A 111 -19.42 0.81 23.12
CA TYR A 111 -18.44 1.59 23.88
C TYR A 111 -18.84 3.06 24.06
N ILE A 112 -19.96 3.48 23.45
CA ILE A 112 -20.43 4.88 23.50
C ILE A 112 -20.93 5.23 24.90
N SER A 113 -20.60 6.43 25.36
CA SER A 113 -21.00 6.93 26.68
C SER A 113 -22.39 7.60 26.70
N PRO A 114 -23.10 7.60 27.85
CA PRO A 114 -24.44 8.17 27.94
C PRO A 114 -24.48 9.68 27.69
N GLU A 115 -23.42 10.42 28.01
CA GLU A 115 -23.31 11.84 27.70
C GLU A 115 -23.11 12.11 26.20
N ILE A 116 -22.44 11.22 25.44
CA ILE A 116 -22.40 11.31 23.98
C ILE A 116 -23.80 11.08 23.39
N LEU A 117 -24.56 10.10 23.89
CA LEU A 117 -25.95 9.86 23.45
C LEU A 117 -26.88 11.04 23.78
N ARG A 118 -26.85 11.55 25.01
CA ARG A 118 -27.62 12.74 25.44
C ARG A 118 -27.28 13.99 24.64
N ALA A 119 -26.01 14.19 24.30
CA ALA A 119 -25.57 15.31 23.48
C ALA A 119 -26.20 15.30 22.08
N MET A 120 -26.62 14.14 21.56
CA MET A 120 -27.42 14.01 20.33
C MET A 120 -28.91 14.31 20.57
N GLU A 121 -29.50 13.76 21.64
CA GLU A 121 -30.92 13.94 21.96
C GLU A 121 -31.29 15.40 22.29
N ASP A 122 -30.49 16.06 23.14
CA ASP A 122 -30.73 17.42 23.61
C ASP A 122 -30.31 18.50 22.59
N GLY A 123 -29.67 18.10 21.48
CA GLY A 123 -29.17 19.00 20.42
C GLY A 123 -28.04 19.96 20.83
N GLN A 124 -27.66 20.01 22.10
CA GLN A 124 -26.60 20.89 22.62
C GLN A 124 -25.19 20.41 22.25
N GLY A 125 -25.00 19.11 22.03
CA GLY A 125 -23.75 18.54 21.50
C GLY A 125 -22.54 18.58 22.43
N ARG A 126 -22.70 18.86 23.74
CA ARG A 126 -21.59 19.12 24.67
C ARG A 126 -21.29 17.93 25.60
N TYR A 127 -20.03 17.54 25.64
CA TYR A 127 -19.43 16.56 26.55
C TYR A 127 -17.92 16.82 26.65
N GLY A 128 -17.24 16.25 27.63
CA GLY A 128 -15.81 16.41 27.89
C GLY A 128 -15.01 15.10 27.76
N PRO A 129 -13.83 15.01 28.40
CA PRO A 129 -12.96 13.82 28.36
C PRO A 129 -13.52 12.61 29.12
N GLU A 130 -14.60 12.77 29.90
CA GLU A 130 -15.27 11.70 30.65
C GLU A 130 -15.73 10.52 29.77
N CYS A 131 -16.02 10.74 28.48
CA CYS A 131 -16.46 9.69 27.58
C CYS A 131 -15.37 8.64 27.31
N ASP A 132 -14.10 9.02 27.27
CA ASP A 132 -13.01 8.06 27.04
C ASP A 132 -12.80 7.16 28.27
N TRP A 133 -13.08 7.68 29.47
CA TRP A 133 -13.05 6.91 30.72
C TRP A 133 -14.22 5.95 30.84
N TRP A 134 -15.40 6.32 30.31
CA TRP A 134 -16.51 5.38 30.15
C TRP A 134 -16.14 4.22 29.23
N SER A 135 -15.62 4.52 28.04
CA SER A 135 -15.21 3.49 27.07
C SER A 135 -14.08 2.59 27.62
N LEU A 136 -13.14 3.13 28.39
CA LEU A 136 -12.16 2.31 29.13
C LEU A 136 -12.83 1.34 30.12
N GLY A 137 -13.88 1.78 30.81
CA GLY A 137 -14.68 0.92 31.70
C GLY A 137 -15.41 -0.21 30.95
N VAL A 138 -15.88 0.07 29.73
CA VAL A 138 -16.44 -0.96 28.83
C VAL A 138 -15.36 -1.97 28.44
N CYS A 139 -14.18 -1.52 28.00
CA CYS A 139 -13.04 -2.40 27.69
C CYS A 139 -12.59 -3.24 28.91
N MET A 140 -12.58 -2.65 30.12
CA MET A 140 -12.25 -3.38 31.36
C MET A 140 -13.27 -4.50 31.64
N TYR A 141 -14.55 -4.23 31.48
CA TYR A 141 -15.59 -5.24 31.66
C TYR A 141 -15.43 -6.37 30.64
N GLU A 142 -15.27 -6.03 29.36
CA GLU A 142 -15.07 -6.99 28.28
C GLU A 142 -13.83 -7.86 28.52
N MET A 143 -12.69 -7.28 28.90
CA MET A 143 -11.47 -8.04 29.23
C MET A 143 -11.64 -9.05 30.36
N LEU A 144 -12.51 -8.77 31.34
CA LEU A 144 -12.71 -9.63 32.51
C LEU A 144 -13.86 -10.63 32.34
N TYR A 145 -14.87 -10.31 31.52
CA TYR A 145 -16.12 -11.07 31.41
C TYR A 145 -16.39 -11.66 30.02
N GLY A 146 -15.70 -11.21 28.96
CA GLY A 146 -15.76 -11.76 27.59
C GLY A 146 -16.91 -11.26 26.73
N GLU A 147 -17.72 -10.35 27.24
CA GLU A 147 -18.84 -9.72 26.54
C GLU A 147 -18.89 -8.24 26.93
N THR A 148 -19.40 -7.35 26.07
CA THR A 148 -19.57 -5.94 26.46
C THR A 148 -20.79 -5.76 27.39
N PRO A 149 -20.73 -4.86 28.40
CA PRO A 149 -21.71 -4.79 29.48
C PRO A 149 -23.11 -4.35 29.05
N PHE A 150 -23.25 -3.76 27.86
CA PHE A 150 -24.52 -3.22 27.37
C PHE A 150 -24.99 -3.84 26.04
N TYR A 151 -24.31 -4.89 25.56
CA TYR A 151 -24.65 -5.58 24.31
C TYR A 151 -26.13 -5.96 24.22
N ALA A 152 -26.71 -5.83 23.03
CA ALA A 152 -28.05 -6.30 22.70
C ALA A 152 -28.17 -6.60 21.20
N GLU A 153 -29.20 -7.35 20.80
CA GLU A 153 -29.45 -7.67 19.38
C GLU A 153 -29.83 -6.45 18.52
N SER A 154 -30.15 -5.30 19.14
CA SER A 154 -30.49 -4.07 18.44
C SER A 154 -29.86 -2.83 19.06
N LEU A 155 -29.38 -1.92 18.22
CA LEU A 155 -28.74 -0.65 18.64
C LEU A 155 -29.62 0.19 19.56
N VAL A 156 -30.95 0.18 19.33
CA VAL A 156 -31.93 0.90 20.16
C VAL A 156 -31.94 0.33 21.59
N GLU A 157 -31.81 -0.99 21.73
CA GLU A 157 -31.73 -1.63 23.04
C GLU A 157 -30.37 -1.42 23.71
N THR A 158 -29.26 -1.52 22.97
CA THR A 158 -27.91 -1.18 23.47
C THR A 158 -27.87 0.25 24.04
N TYR A 159 -28.37 1.23 23.29
CA TYR A 159 -28.46 2.63 23.74
C TYR A 159 -29.42 2.79 24.93
N GLY A 160 -30.54 2.06 24.97
CA GLY A 160 -31.42 2.00 26.13
C GLY A 160 -30.75 1.45 27.39
N ARG A 161 -29.91 0.41 27.26
CA ARG A 161 -29.11 -0.18 28.34
C ARG A 161 -28.05 0.82 28.85
N ILE A 162 -27.32 1.49 27.94
CA ILE A 162 -26.33 2.54 28.27
C ILE A 162 -26.99 3.72 29.02
N MET A 163 -28.12 4.23 28.52
CA MET A 163 -28.85 5.33 29.13
C MET A 163 -29.42 4.99 30.52
N ASN A 164 -29.67 3.70 30.79
CA ASN A 164 -30.18 3.18 32.04
C ASN A 164 -29.12 2.47 32.92
N HIS A 165 -27.82 2.68 32.65
CA HIS A 165 -26.71 1.94 33.28
C HIS A 165 -26.73 1.89 34.80
N LYS A 166 -27.21 2.94 35.50
CA LYS A 166 -27.31 2.96 36.96
C LYS A 166 -28.16 1.80 37.53
N ASN A 167 -29.09 1.28 36.74
CA ASN A 167 -29.99 0.17 37.08
C ASN A 167 -29.50 -1.19 36.54
N HIS A 168 -28.32 -1.26 35.91
CA HIS A 168 -27.77 -2.51 35.38
C HIS A 168 -27.34 -3.46 36.52
N PRO A 169 -27.64 -4.77 36.48
CA PRO A 169 -27.42 -5.68 37.61
C PRO A 169 -26.00 -5.73 38.18
N TRP A 170 -24.98 -5.47 37.36
CA TRP A 170 -23.57 -5.45 37.79
C TRP A 170 -23.27 -4.35 38.83
N PHE A 171 -23.99 -3.22 38.80
CA PHE A 171 -23.84 -2.12 39.75
C PHE A 171 -24.79 -2.23 40.96
N SER A 172 -25.42 -3.39 41.17
CA SER A 172 -26.34 -3.60 42.29
C SER A 172 -25.63 -3.39 43.64
N GLY A 173 -26.16 -2.49 44.46
CA GLY A 173 -25.58 -2.13 45.76
C GLY A 173 -24.61 -0.94 45.75
N ILE A 174 -24.31 -0.35 44.57
CA ILE A 174 -23.54 0.90 44.47
C ILE A 174 -24.45 2.11 44.77
N ASP A 175 -24.14 2.85 45.83
CA ASP A 175 -24.71 4.18 46.07
C ASP A 175 -23.98 5.21 45.22
N TRP A 176 -24.49 5.44 44.00
CA TRP A 176 -23.94 6.36 43.02
C TRP A 176 -23.83 7.82 43.50
N ASP A 177 -24.68 8.24 44.44
CA ASP A 177 -24.75 9.64 44.85
C ASP A 177 -23.75 9.93 45.97
N ASN A 178 -23.44 8.94 46.83
CA ASN A 178 -22.47 9.05 47.93
C ASN A 178 -21.15 8.29 47.70
N ILE A 179 -20.92 7.67 46.53
CA ILE A 179 -19.73 6.82 46.26
C ILE A 179 -18.39 7.51 46.59
N ARG A 180 -18.27 8.82 46.37
CA ARG A 180 -17.05 9.60 46.65
C ARG A 180 -16.79 9.88 48.14
N ASP A 181 -17.83 9.83 48.97
CA ASP A 181 -17.71 9.99 50.42
C ASP A 181 -17.52 8.63 51.13
N SER A 182 -17.62 7.52 50.37
CA SER A 182 -17.30 6.18 50.85
C SER A 182 -15.78 5.94 50.95
N THR A 183 -15.36 5.06 51.85
CA THR A 183 -13.95 4.68 51.98
C THR A 183 -13.52 3.87 50.76
N ALA A 184 -12.60 4.41 49.96
CA ALA A 184 -12.00 3.70 48.83
C ALA A 184 -11.33 2.39 49.28
N PRO A 185 -11.42 1.30 48.49
CA PRO A 185 -10.91 -0.02 48.88
C PRO A 185 -9.37 -0.09 48.93
N TYR A 186 -8.68 0.86 48.33
CA TYR A 186 -7.23 1.03 48.38
C TYR A 186 -6.89 2.51 48.54
N ILE A 187 -5.91 2.81 49.39
CA ILE A 187 -5.37 4.16 49.60
C ILE A 187 -3.87 4.06 49.29
N PRO A 188 -3.36 4.72 48.23
CA PRO A 188 -1.96 4.63 47.85
C PRO A 188 -1.06 5.33 48.86
N GLU A 189 0.11 4.74 49.11
CA GLU A 189 1.18 5.42 49.84
C GLU A 189 1.83 6.47 48.92
N VAL A 190 1.90 7.71 49.40
CA VAL A 190 2.48 8.86 48.69
C VAL A 190 3.37 9.60 49.68
N SER A 191 4.67 9.66 49.40
CA SER A 191 5.67 10.22 50.32
C SER A 191 5.76 11.75 50.29
N SER A 192 5.36 12.38 49.18
CA SER A 192 5.34 13.84 49.02
C SER A 192 4.40 14.32 47.90
N PRO A 193 4.00 15.60 47.85
CA PRO A 193 3.18 16.15 46.77
C PRO A 193 3.83 16.13 45.37
N THR A 194 5.11 15.78 45.29
CA THR A 194 5.90 15.65 44.05
C THR A 194 6.41 14.22 43.86
N ASP A 195 5.81 13.25 44.55
CA ASP A 195 6.25 11.86 44.51
C ASP A 195 5.82 11.17 43.20
N THR A 196 6.81 10.87 42.37
CA THR A 196 6.63 10.14 41.12
C THR A 196 6.93 8.64 41.26
N SER A 197 7.12 8.09 42.48
CA SER A 197 7.41 6.65 42.65
C SER A 197 6.32 5.73 42.13
N ASN A 198 5.11 6.25 41.96
CA ASN A 198 3.93 5.56 41.42
C ASN A 198 3.77 5.79 39.89
N PHE A 199 4.75 6.40 39.21
CA PHE A 199 4.70 6.77 37.79
C PHE A 199 6.07 6.65 37.09
N ASP A 200 6.20 5.73 36.13
CA ASP A 200 7.31 5.75 35.16
C ASP A 200 7.00 6.73 34.02
N VAL A 201 8.00 7.51 33.58
CA VAL A 201 7.82 8.61 32.60
C VAL A 201 8.99 8.63 31.60
N ASP A 202 8.69 8.53 30.30
CA ASP A 202 9.63 8.95 29.24
C ASP A 202 8.94 9.27 27.89
N ASP A 203 9.66 9.91 26.96
CA ASP A 203 9.11 10.87 25.98
C ASP A 203 9.28 10.55 24.44
N THR A 204 8.19 10.59 23.61
CA THR A 204 8.02 11.11 22.17
C THR A 204 7.81 10.11 20.98
N ASP A 205 7.16 10.41 19.82
CA ASP A 205 6.28 11.52 19.30
C ASP A 205 5.10 11.08 18.36
N LEU A 206 3.94 11.77 18.34
CA LEU A 206 2.69 11.40 17.58
C LEU A 206 2.75 11.68 16.06
N ARG A 207 1.79 11.12 15.30
CA ARG A 207 0.68 11.82 14.59
C ARG A 207 0.05 11.13 13.33
N SER A 208 -1.22 10.69 13.46
CA SER A 208 -2.31 10.67 12.43
C SER A 208 -2.21 9.78 11.15
N ALA A 209 -3.30 9.11 10.74
CA ALA A 209 -3.43 8.36 9.46
C ALA A 209 -4.24 9.11 8.37
N ASP A 210 -4.39 8.59 7.14
CA ASP A 210 -4.81 9.38 5.96
C ASP A 210 -5.98 8.90 5.07
N VAL A 211 -6.65 9.87 4.40
CA VAL A 211 -7.90 9.70 3.61
C VAL A 211 -7.97 10.61 2.36
N LEU A 212 -8.54 10.10 1.26
CA LEU A 212 -8.71 10.76 -0.06
C LEU A 212 -9.60 12.05 -0.06
N PRO A 213 -9.16 13.17 -0.67
CA PRO A 213 -9.98 14.37 -0.89
C PRO A 213 -11.16 14.32 -1.89
N PRO A 214 -12.10 15.29 -1.86
CA PRO A 214 -13.29 15.37 -2.73
C PRO A 214 -13.07 16.17 -4.04
N THR A 215 -14.10 16.24 -4.89
CA THR A 215 -14.06 16.72 -6.29
C THR A 215 -14.07 18.24 -6.48
N ALA A 216 -13.39 18.72 -7.54
CA ALA A 216 -13.00 20.12 -7.73
C ALA A 216 -13.95 20.96 -8.63
N ASN A 217 -14.21 22.21 -8.24
CA ASN A 217 -14.88 23.22 -9.09
C ASN A 217 -13.89 24.01 -9.98
N SER A 218 -14.34 24.41 -11.17
CA SER A 218 -13.51 24.82 -12.31
C SER A 218 -12.95 26.26 -12.32
N VAL A 219 -13.24 27.08 -11.31
CA VAL A 219 -12.73 28.48 -11.24
C VAL A 219 -11.71 28.64 -10.11
N PHE A 220 -12.05 28.15 -8.92
CA PHE A 220 -11.13 27.95 -7.80
C PHE A 220 -11.76 26.88 -6.91
N SER A 221 -11.10 25.73 -6.78
CA SER A 221 -11.69 24.57 -6.09
C SER A 221 -11.65 24.68 -4.56
N ALA A 222 -10.71 25.46 -4.01
CA ALA A 222 -10.41 25.62 -2.58
C ALA A 222 -10.10 24.32 -1.79
N LEU A 223 -10.22 23.13 -2.40
CA LEU A 223 -10.18 21.81 -1.77
C LEU A 223 -8.92 21.51 -0.95
N HIS A 224 -7.81 22.17 -1.26
CA HIS A 224 -6.52 21.92 -0.63
C HIS A 224 -6.16 22.97 0.44
N LEU A 225 -6.94 24.06 0.57
CA LEU A 225 -6.80 25.02 1.67
C LEU A 225 -6.93 24.37 3.06
N PRO A 226 -7.85 23.40 3.30
CA PRO A 226 -7.93 22.70 4.58
C PRO A 226 -6.69 21.85 4.94
N PHE A 227 -5.76 21.63 4.01
CA PHE A 227 -4.55 20.81 4.22
C PHE A 227 -3.25 21.65 4.25
N LEU A 228 -3.35 22.98 4.26
CA LEU A 228 -2.20 23.85 4.51
C LEU A 228 -1.68 23.63 5.94
N GLY A 229 -0.39 23.35 6.08
CA GLY A 229 0.23 22.97 7.36
C GLY A 229 0.13 21.48 7.71
N PHE A 230 -0.35 20.63 6.79
CA PHE A 230 -0.40 19.18 6.99
C PHE A 230 0.96 18.50 6.82
N THR A 231 1.79 18.95 5.87
CA THR A 231 3.11 18.41 5.58
C THR A 231 4.08 18.58 6.76
N TYR A 232 4.68 17.48 7.20
CA TYR A 232 5.67 17.39 8.26
C TYR A 232 6.71 16.33 7.89
N THR A 233 7.97 16.57 8.26
CA THR A 233 9.11 15.71 7.92
C THR A 233 10.02 15.62 9.13
N GLN A 234 10.03 14.47 9.79
CA GLN A 234 10.84 14.25 10.99
C GLN A 234 12.33 14.52 10.69
N GLY A 235 13.00 15.27 11.57
CA GLY A 235 14.41 15.65 11.43
C GLY A 235 14.70 16.89 10.56
N SER A 236 13.70 17.54 9.95
CA SER A 236 13.91 18.79 9.20
C SER A 236 13.90 20.04 10.10
N LEU A 237 14.86 20.96 9.85
CA LEU A 237 15.01 22.25 10.54
C LEU A 237 13.89 23.27 10.22
N LEU A 238 13.03 22.98 9.25
CA LEU A 238 11.93 23.85 8.80
C LEU A 238 10.55 23.39 9.30
N THR A 239 10.50 22.48 10.28
CA THR A 239 9.25 21.95 10.85
C THR A 239 8.74 22.78 12.03
N ASP A 240 7.43 22.68 12.29
CA ASP A 240 6.76 23.27 13.46
C ASP A 240 7.38 22.87 14.82
N MET A 241 8.12 21.76 14.86
CA MET A 241 8.84 21.27 16.04
C MET A 241 10.15 22.04 16.32
N ASN A 242 10.71 22.72 15.31
CA ASN A 242 12.02 23.37 15.40
C ASN A 242 11.90 24.90 15.34
N ARG A 243 12.30 25.59 16.42
CA ARG A 243 12.54 27.04 16.37
C ARG A 243 13.87 27.31 15.65
N LEU A 244 13.80 27.97 14.49
CA LEU A 244 14.97 28.61 13.88
C LEU A 244 15.51 29.69 14.84
N LEU A 245 16.63 29.37 15.52
CA LEU A 245 17.39 30.31 16.32
C LEU A 245 18.15 31.30 15.41
N ILE A 246 17.43 32.28 14.87
CA ILE A 246 18.04 33.43 14.18
C ILE A 246 18.85 34.22 15.23
N HIS A 247 20.14 33.92 15.31
CA HIS A 247 21.09 34.67 16.14
C HIS A 247 21.32 36.04 15.53
N SER A 248 20.51 37.02 15.92
CA SER A 248 20.75 38.42 15.62
C SER A 248 21.89 38.94 16.48
N ASN A 249 23.14 38.82 16.02
CA ASN A 249 24.27 39.54 16.60
C ASN A 249 25.35 39.89 15.57
N GLY A 250 25.43 41.19 15.27
CA GLY A 250 26.68 41.95 15.34
C GLY A 250 27.86 41.60 14.41
N THR A 251 28.03 42.44 13.39
CA THR A 251 29.32 43.02 12.93
C THR A 251 30.49 42.09 12.54
N GLY A 252 30.97 42.22 11.29
CA GLY A 252 32.38 41.95 10.94
C GLY A 252 32.58 41.13 9.66
N ASP A 253 33.34 41.72 8.72
CA ASP A 253 33.71 41.17 7.41
C ASP A 253 34.33 39.76 7.42
N GLY A 254 34.09 38.96 6.36
CA GLY A 254 34.81 37.71 6.14
C GLY A 254 34.23 36.78 5.06
N TYR A 255 34.66 36.95 3.80
CA TYR A 255 34.32 36.13 2.62
C TYR A 255 34.29 34.60 2.84
N THR A 256 33.22 33.92 2.39
CA THR A 256 33.15 32.94 1.26
C THR A 256 31.83 32.14 1.31
N SER A 257 30.89 32.33 0.37
CA SER A 257 30.81 31.65 -0.93
C SER A 257 30.36 30.18 -0.91
N ALA A 258 29.05 29.93 -0.93
CA ALA A 258 28.41 28.93 -1.81
C ALA A 258 26.88 29.14 -1.92
N THR A 259 26.30 28.69 -3.04
CA THR A 259 24.84 28.51 -3.29
C THR A 259 23.91 29.73 -3.23
N ALA A 260 24.08 30.68 -4.15
CA ALA A 260 23.03 31.65 -4.53
C ALA A 260 23.13 32.05 -6.02
N ALA A 261 22.97 31.07 -6.92
CA ALA A 261 22.80 31.22 -8.38
C ALA A 261 22.20 29.88 -8.89
N THR A 262 21.27 29.79 -9.86
CA THR A 262 20.88 30.73 -10.91
C THR A 262 19.41 30.49 -11.29
N LEU A 263 18.58 31.54 -11.39
CA LEU A 263 17.29 31.46 -12.10
C LEU A 263 16.90 32.85 -12.61
N THR A 264 16.43 32.92 -13.87
CA THR A 264 16.06 34.10 -14.70
C THR A 264 17.16 34.75 -15.56
N HIS A 265 17.10 34.52 -16.88
CA HIS A 265 16.81 35.57 -17.88
C HIS A 265 16.77 35.01 -19.31
N VAL A 266 15.62 35.17 -19.99
CA VAL A 266 15.52 35.21 -21.46
C VAL A 266 14.47 36.26 -21.81
N THR A 267 14.87 37.33 -22.50
CA THR A 267 14.00 38.06 -23.45
C THR A 267 14.81 39.01 -24.34
N ALA A 268 14.50 38.94 -25.63
CA ALA A 268 14.58 40.02 -26.63
C ALA A 268 15.81 40.95 -26.70
N ALA A 269 16.55 40.83 -27.82
CA ALA A 269 17.30 41.94 -28.39
C ALA A 269 16.82 42.17 -29.84
N ALA A 270 16.24 43.34 -30.10
CA ALA A 270 15.98 43.83 -31.45
C ALA A 270 16.98 44.94 -31.80
N LEU A 271 17.38 44.95 -33.08
CA LEU A 271 18.04 46.02 -33.82
C LEU A 271 17.36 47.40 -33.59
N PRO A 272 18.02 48.57 -33.82
CA PRO A 272 18.60 48.84 -35.16
C PRO A 272 19.72 49.89 -35.32
N ALA A 273 20.09 50.07 -36.61
CA ALA A 273 20.37 51.35 -37.29
C ALA A 273 21.78 52.00 -37.17
N LEU A 274 22.33 52.67 -38.21
CA LEU A 274 21.93 52.82 -39.63
C LEU A 274 23.09 53.37 -40.51
N ASN A 275 22.86 53.32 -41.83
CA ASN A 275 23.33 54.20 -42.93
C ASN A 275 24.63 53.94 -43.71
N GLY A 276 24.50 54.05 -45.05
CA GLY A 276 25.57 54.08 -46.07
C GLY A 276 25.48 52.93 -47.10
N SER A 277 24.36 52.71 -47.79
CA SER A 277 24.05 53.30 -49.13
C SER A 277 25.02 52.86 -50.25
N SER A 278 24.60 52.42 -51.46
CA SER A 278 23.26 52.28 -52.06
C SER A 278 23.31 51.64 -53.46
N GLY A 279 22.33 50.77 -53.80
CA GLY A 279 21.94 50.39 -55.18
C GLY A 279 22.90 49.47 -55.98
N GLY A 280 22.43 48.58 -56.86
CA GLY A 280 21.06 48.15 -57.18
C GLY A 280 21.01 47.37 -58.51
N GLU A 281 20.10 46.39 -58.62
CA GLU A 281 19.65 45.71 -59.87
C GLU A 281 20.71 44.89 -60.67
N SER A 282 20.40 43.84 -61.44
CA SER A 282 19.23 42.93 -61.55
C SER A 282 19.64 41.63 -62.29
N SER A 283 18.70 40.68 -62.45
CA SER A 283 18.59 39.54 -63.40
C SER A 283 19.63 39.39 -64.54
N GLY A 284 20.01 38.21 -65.06
CA GLY A 284 19.50 36.83 -64.94
C GLY A 284 19.51 36.11 -66.32
N SER A 285 20.03 34.87 -66.37
CA SER A 285 19.92 33.87 -67.48
C SER A 285 20.53 34.12 -68.89
N GLY A 286 21.33 33.17 -69.38
CA GLY A 286 21.20 32.58 -70.73
C GLY A 286 21.86 33.21 -71.99
N CYS A 287 22.85 32.48 -72.55
CA CYS A 287 23.19 32.30 -73.98
C CYS A 287 23.54 33.50 -74.93
N ASN A 288 24.77 33.46 -75.51
CA ASN A 288 25.24 33.79 -76.89
C ASN A 288 24.68 34.99 -77.73
N PRO A 289 25.44 35.57 -78.71
CA PRO A 289 26.88 35.50 -79.04
C PRO A 289 27.55 36.93 -79.18
N PRO A 290 28.33 37.34 -80.21
CA PRO A 290 29.75 37.72 -80.02
C PRO A 290 30.16 39.17 -80.41
N GLY A 291 31.38 39.62 -80.08
CA GLY A 291 31.98 40.84 -80.66
C GLY A 291 33.24 41.42 -79.98
N ASN A 292 34.41 41.18 -80.58
CA ASN A 292 35.77 41.66 -80.28
C ASN A 292 35.98 43.02 -79.54
N ASN A 293 36.73 43.00 -78.42
CA ASN A 293 37.85 43.93 -78.08
C ASN A 293 38.43 43.74 -76.64
N ASN A 294 38.53 42.50 -76.14
CA ASN A 294 38.89 42.23 -74.73
C ASN A 294 40.32 41.68 -74.49
N ASP A 295 41.10 41.43 -75.54
CA ASP A 295 42.29 40.57 -75.41
C ASP A 295 43.54 41.31 -74.86
N VAL A 296 43.65 42.63 -75.08
CA VAL A 296 44.83 43.41 -74.65
C VAL A 296 44.90 43.57 -73.12
N ARG A 297 43.76 43.72 -72.43
CA ARG A 297 43.74 43.79 -70.95
C ARG A 297 43.97 42.42 -70.31
N ARG A 298 43.40 41.36 -70.90
CA ARG A 298 43.61 39.98 -70.44
C ARG A 298 45.09 39.60 -70.46
N LEU A 299 45.81 39.91 -71.53
CA LEU A 299 47.25 39.66 -71.64
C LEU A 299 48.07 40.40 -70.56
N GLN A 300 47.68 41.62 -70.17
CA GLN A 300 48.38 42.37 -69.12
C GLN A 300 48.21 41.71 -67.73
N ASP A 301 47.00 41.28 -67.40
CA ASP A 301 46.70 40.58 -66.14
C ASP A 301 47.32 39.17 -66.12
N GLU A 302 47.38 38.50 -67.27
CA GLU A 302 48.01 37.19 -67.45
C GLU A 302 49.55 37.28 -67.33
N VAL A 303 50.20 38.32 -67.87
CA VAL A 303 51.65 38.59 -67.67
C VAL A 303 51.97 38.87 -66.21
N ASN A 304 51.13 39.64 -65.50
CA ASN A 304 51.29 39.90 -64.07
C ASN A 304 51.15 38.60 -63.24
N GLN A 305 50.16 37.77 -63.57
CA GLN A 305 49.98 36.45 -62.94
C GLN A 305 51.15 35.50 -63.25
N LEU A 306 51.63 35.45 -64.49
CA LEU A 306 52.78 34.63 -64.89
C LEU A 306 54.09 35.10 -64.23
N THR A 307 54.27 36.41 -64.02
CA THR A 307 55.45 36.95 -63.33
C THR A 307 55.43 36.58 -61.85
N LYS A 308 54.26 36.70 -61.19
CA LYS A 308 54.07 36.21 -59.82
C LYS A 308 54.30 34.70 -59.72
N ARG A 309 53.75 33.92 -60.66
CA ARG A 309 53.89 32.47 -60.73
C ARG A 309 55.32 32.03 -61.03
N ASN A 310 56.09 32.78 -61.81
CA ASN A 310 57.53 32.55 -62.00
C ASN A 310 58.34 32.85 -60.73
N GLY A 311 57.98 33.89 -59.96
CA GLY A 311 58.58 34.14 -58.64
C GLY A 311 58.29 33.01 -57.64
N GLU A 312 57.03 32.53 -57.60
CA GLU A 312 56.62 31.37 -56.81
C GLU A 312 57.34 30.08 -57.26
N LEU A 313 57.45 29.83 -58.56
CA LEU A 313 58.17 28.69 -59.12
C LEU A 313 59.66 28.77 -58.86
N MET A 314 60.31 29.94 -58.96
CA MET A 314 61.72 30.11 -58.56
C MET A 314 61.93 29.82 -57.07
N GLN A 315 61.01 30.25 -56.20
CA GLN A 315 61.09 29.94 -54.78
C GLN A 315 60.84 28.44 -54.49
N GLN A 316 59.98 27.78 -55.27
CA GLN A 316 59.80 26.33 -55.22
C GLN A 316 61.03 25.57 -55.75
N LEU A 317 61.68 26.07 -56.81
CA LEU A 317 62.90 25.47 -57.38
C LEU A 317 64.08 25.62 -56.40
N ALA A 318 64.26 26.79 -55.78
CA ALA A 318 65.26 26.98 -54.73
C ALA A 318 65.03 26.06 -53.52
N ARG A 319 63.78 25.87 -53.11
CA ARG A 319 63.41 24.87 -52.08
C ARG A 319 63.65 23.44 -52.54
N ALA A 320 63.36 23.10 -53.79
CA ALA A 320 63.60 21.77 -54.35
C ALA A 320 65.10 21.46 -54.50
N GLU A 321 65.93 22.43 -54.89
CA GLU A 321 67.39 22.31 -54.90
C GLU A 321 67.98 22.21 -53.50
N GLN A 322 67.45 22.95 -52.52
CA GLN A 322 67.89 22.83 -51.13
C GLN A 322 67.50 21.47 -50.54
N ASN A 323 66.25 21.03 -50.72
CA ASN A 323 65.80 19.69 -50.37
C ASN A 323 66.62 18.62 -51.10
N GLY A 324 67.01 18.84 -52.36
CA GLY A 324 67.88 17.94 -53.12
C GLY A 324 69.31 17.86 -52.57
N LYS A 325 69.88 18.98 -52.11
CA LYS A 325 71.17 19.03 -51.42
C LYS A 325 71.09 18.34 -50.04
N GLU A 326 70.03 18.56 -49.29
CA GLU A 326 69.79 17.89 -47.99
C GLU A 326 69.57 16.38 -48.17
N MET A 327 68.83 15.96 -49.20
CA MET A 327 68.60 14.55 -49.52
C MET A 327 69.86 13.85 -50.05
N SER A 328 70.70 14.56 -50.83
CA SER A 328 72.02 14.08 -51.24
C SER A 328 72.99 13.97 -50.06
N ALA A 329 72.93 14.90 -49.10
CA ALA A 329 73.69 14.83 -47.84
C ALA A 329 73.23 13.65 -46.96
N LEU A 330 71.92 13.39 -46.88
CA LEU A 330 71.35 12.20 -46.22
C LEU A 330 71.82 10.90 -46.88
N MET A 331 71.78 10.80 -48.21
CA MET A 331 72.30 9.62 -48.93
C MET A 331 73.80 9.41 -48.73
N LYS A 332 74.61 10.48 -48.69
CA LYS A 332 76.03 10.37 -48.33
C LYS A 332 76.21 9.88 -46.89
N LYS A 333 75.42 10.41 -45.96
CA LYS A 333 75.47 9.99 -44.55
C LYS A 333 75.12 8.51 -44.40
N ASP A 334 74.09 8.00 -45.08
CA ASP A 334 73.74 6.56 -45.04
C ASP A 334 74.84 5.64 -45.65
N PHE A 335 75.68 6.14 -46.57
CA PHE A 335 76.81 5.37 -47.10
C PHE A 335 77.96 5.24 -46.08
N GLU A 336 78.24 6.30 -45.32
CA GLU A 336 79.33 6.36 -44.32
C GLU A 336 78.94 5.86 -42.90
N LEU A 337 77.69 5.44 -42.67
CA LEU A 337 77.30 4.76 -41.43
C LEU A 337 78.02 3.41 -41.25
N SER A 338 78.57 3.20 -40.05
CA SER A 338 79.21 1.95 -39.63
C SER A 338 78.20 0.78 -39.63
N GLU A 339 78.66 -0.46 -39.83
CA GLU A 339 77.79 -1.65 -39.76
C GLU A 339 77.00 -1.72 -38.46
N GLY A 340 77.57 -1.24 -37.35
CA GLY A 340 76.88 -1.18 -36.05
C GLY A 340 75.66 -0.24 -36.05
N GLU A 341 75.74 0.89 -36.74
CA GLU A 341 74.64 1.87 -36.83
C GLU A 341 73.52 1.38 -37.76
N LYS A 342 73.89 0.72 -38.86
CA LYS A 342 72.94 0.04 -39.76
C LYS A 342 72.23 -1.11 -39.04
N SER A 343 72.97 -1.91 -38.25
CA SER A 343 72.40 -2.97 -37.40
C SER A 343 71.43 -2.41 -36.35
N GLN A 344 71.75 -1.27 -35.73
CA GLN A 344 70.86 -0.63 -34.76
C GLN A 344 69.57 -0.10 -35.42
N LYS A 345 69.68 0.60 -36.55
CA LYS A 345 68.52 1.11 -37.32
C LYS A 345 67.59 -0.03 -37.78
N ILE A 346 68.14 -1.20 -38.12
CA ILE A 346 67.35 -2.42 -38.41
C ILE A 346 66.62 -2.92 -37.15
N LYS A 347 67.29 -3.02 -36.00
CA LYS A 347 66.65 -3.42 -34.72
C LYS A 347 65.53 -2.47 -34.31
N ASP A 348 65.70 -1.17 -34.54
CA ASP A 348 64.68 -0.16 -34.20
C ASP A 348 63.46 -0.25 -35.14
N MET A 349 63.66 -0.56 -36.43
CA MET A 349 62.58 -0.87 -37.37
C MET A 349 61.88 -2.19 -37.04
N GLU A 350 62.61 -3.25 -36.68
CA GLU A 350 62.02 -4.51 -36.22
C GLU A 350 61.20 -4.32 -34.93
N LYS A 351 61.70 -3.53 -33.99
CA LYS A 351 60.98 -3.19 -32.75
C LYS A 351 59.68 -2.44 -33.08
N SER A 352 59.76 -1.46 -33.97
CA SER A 352 58.58 -0.73 -34.46
C SER A 352 57.58 -1.65 -35.16
N GLN A 353 58.05 -2.58 -36.00
CA GLN A 353 57.20 -3.56 -36.68
C GLN A 353 56.51 -4.53 -35.71
N ARG A 354 57.19 -4.93 -34.63
CA ARG A 354 56.59 -5.74 -33.55
C ARG A 354 55.52 -4.95 -32.80
N GLN A 355 55.76 -3.67 -32.52
CA GLN A 355 54.80 -2.78 -31.88
C GLN A 355 53.55 -2.58 -32.75
N TRP A 356 53.69 -2.24 -34.04
CA TRP A 356 52.56 -2.13 -34.97
C TRP A 356 51.78 -3.44 -35.14
N LYS A 357 52.44 -4.61 -35.08
CA LYS A 357 51.74 -5.91 -35.04
C LYS A 357 50.92 -6.06 -33.77
N GLN A 358 51.51 -5.76 -32.61
CA GLN A 358 50.84 -5.84 -31.32
C GLN A 358 49.61 -4.92 -31.31
N GLU A 359 49.75 -3.64 -31.69
CA GLU A 359 48.63 -2.68 -31.80
C GLU A 359 47.54 -3.17 -32.77
N LYS A 360 47.90 -3.77 -33.90
CA LYS A 360 46.93 -4.34 -34.85
C LYS A 360 46.21 -5.59 -34.28
N ASP A 361 46.89 -6.41 -33.50
CA ASP A 361 46.28 -7.58 -32.84
C ASP A 361 45.50 -7.19 -31.55
N GLU A 362 45.79 -6.03 -30.95
CA GLU A 362 44.98 -5.34 -29.92
C GLU A 362 43.66 -4.85 -30.52
N LEU A 363 43.72 -4.06 -31.61
CA LEU A 363 42.54 -3.51 -32.30
C LEU A 363 41.61 -4.59 -32.86
N ILE A 364 42.16 -5.75 -33.29
CA ILE A 364 41.33 -6.89 -33.70
C ILE A 364 40.57 -7.49 -32.51
N ARG A 365 41.20 -7.62 -31.33
CA ARG A 365 40.51 -8.06 -30.11
C ARG A 365 39.44 -7.08 -29.67
N GLU A 366 39.73 -5.77 -29.70
CA GLU A 366 38.73 -4.74 -29.38
C GLU A 366 37.54 -4.76 -30.36
N MET A 367 37.78 -5.00 -31.65
CA MET A 367 36.73 -5.18 -32.65
C MET A 367 35.86 -6.41 -32.35
N THR A 368 36.45 -7.55 -31.98
CA THR A 368 35.67 -8.76 -31.64
C THR A 368 34.89 -8.59 -30.34
N ASP A 369 35.50 -8.01 -29.30
CA ASP A 369 34.85 -7.73 -28.00
C ASP A 369 33.65 -6.78 -28.19
N THR A 370 33.80 -5.73 -28.99
CA THR A 370 32.71 -4.78 -29.27
C THR A 370 31.60 -5.39 -30.13
N GLN A 371 31.95 -6.25 -31.09
CA GLN A 371 30.95 -6.95 -31.92
C GLN A 371 30.17 -8.01 -31.13
N GLU A 372 30.79 -8.69 -30.15
CA GLU A 372 30.09 -9.57 -29.22
C GLU A 372 29.21 -8.79 -28.22
N LYS A 373 29.70 -7.69 -27.66
CA LYS A 373 28.88 -6.79 -26.82
C LYS A 373 27.63 -6.29 -27.56
N LEU A 374 27.76 -5.90 -28.83
CA LEU A 374 26.63 -5.51 -29.69
C LEU A 374 25.64 -6.67 -29.93
N ARG A 375 26.13 -7.91 -30.06
CA ARG A 375 25.31 -9.12 -30.21
C ARG A 375 24.51 -9.43 -28.94
N LEU A 376 25.11 -9.27 -27.77
CA LEU A 376 24.45 -9.46 -26.48
C LEU A 376 23.36 -8.40 -26.26
N GLN A 377 23.66 -7.11 -26.46
CA GLN A 377 22.68 -6.02 -26.40
C GLN A 377 21.51 -6.24 -27.38
N SER A 378 21.80 -6.75 -28.58
CA SER A 378 20.76 -7.09 -29.57
C SER A 378 19.86 -8.26 -29.16
N LYS A 379 20.33 -9.14 -28.27
CA LYS A 379 19.53 -10.22 -27.68
C LYS A 379 18.69 -9.68 -26.51
N GLU A 380 19.31 -8.97 -25.58
CA GLU A 380 18.65 -8.34 -24.44
C GLU A 380 17.49 -7.43 -24.87
N LEU A 381 17.70 -6.64 -25.94
CA LEU A 381 16.65 -5.81 -26.52
C LEU A 381 15.46 -6.63 -27.06
N LYS A 382 15.69 -7.80 -27.67
CA LYS A 382 14.62 -8.69 -28.12
C LYS A 382 13.87 -9.32 -26.96
N ASP A 383 14.59 -9.77 -25.93
CA ASP A 383 14.02 -10.38 -24.74
C ASP A 383 13.16 -9.35 -23.96
N ALA A 384 13.64 -8.10 -23.84
CA ALA A 384 12.88 -6.98 -23.28
C ALA A 384 11.64 -6.59 -24.11
N ILE A 385 11.71 -6.64 -25.45
CA ILE A 385 10.54 -6.46 -26.31
C ILE A 385 9.53 -7.60 -26.11
N GLY A 386 10.01 -8.83 -25.88
CA GLY A 386 9.17 -9.99 -25.55
C GLY A 386 8.43 -9.79 -24.23
N GLN A 387 9.14 -9.43 -23.16
CA GLN A 387 8.56 -9.14 -21.85
C GLN A 387 7.54 -7.99 -21.91
N ARG A 388 7.87 -6.90 -22.64
CA ARG A 388 6.93 -5.78 -22.84
C ARG A 388 5.63 -6.24 -23.51
N LYS A 389 5.67 -7.16 -24.48
CA LYS A 389 4.46 -7.70 -25.11
C LYS A 389 3.61 -8.51 -24.13
N LEU A 390 4.24 -9.35 -23.31
CA LEU A 390 3.55 -10.18 -22.32
C LEU A 390 2.83 -9.32 -21.27
N ALA A 391 3.54 -8.34 -20.70
CA ALA A 391 2.98 -7.39 -19.74
C ALA A 391 1.84 -6.56 -20.36
N MET A 392 1.93 -6.24 -21.66
CA MET A 392 0.88 -5.50 -22.36
C MET A 392 -0.37 -6.36 -22.61
N THR A 393 -0.23 -7.67 -22.81
CA THR A 393 -1.38 -8.61 -22.88
C THR A 393 -2.03 -8.82 -21.51
N GLU A 394 -1.25 -9.01 -20.45
CA GLU A 394 -1.75 -9.12 -19.08
C GLU A 394 -2.51 -7.85 -18.65
N TYR A 395 -1.96 -6.68 -18.97
CA TYR A 395 -2.61 -5.39 -18.72
C TYR A 395 -3.94 -5.23 -19.47
N THR A 396 -4.03 -5.68 -20.74
CA THR A 396 -5.32 -5.65 -21.46
C THR A 396 -6.37 -6.56 -20.83
N GLU A 397 -6.00 -7.77 -20.40
CA GLU A 397 -6.93 -8.70 -19.73
C GLU A 397 -7.47 -8.12 -18.40
N VAL A 398 -6.60 -7.47 -17.61
CA VAL A 398 -7.01 -6.79 -16.37
C VAL A 398 -7.92 -5.58 -16.66
N SER A 399 -7.61 -4.79 -17.69
CA SER A 399 -8.42 -3.64 -18.10
C SER A 399 -9.82 -4.05 -18.58
N ASP A 400 -9.91 -5.10 -19.40
CA ASP A 400 -11.19 -5.66 -19.86
C ASP A 400 -12.02 -6.16 -18.67
N LYS A 401 -11.39 -6.85 -17.70
CA LYS A 401 -12.08 -7.33 -16.49
C LYS A 401 -12.56 -6.19 -15.59
N LEU A 402 -11.78 -5.11 -15.47
CA LEU A 402 -12.16 -3.91 -14.74
C LEU A 402 -13.36 -3.20 -15.41
N SER A 403 -13.38 -3.14 -16.75
CA SER A 403 -14.50 -2.63 -17.53
C SER A 403 -15.78 -3.44 -17.31
N GLU A 404 -15.69 -4.78 -17.34
CA GLU A 404 -16.81 -5.67 -17.05
C GLU A 404 -17.38 -5.44 -15.64
N LEU A 405 -16.52 -5.35 -14.62
CA LEU A 405 -16.93 -5.09 -13.23
C LEU A 405 -17.55 -3.70 -13.06
N ARG A 406 -17.05 -2.66 -13.75
CA ARG A 406 -17.67 -1.32 -13.77
C ARG A 406 -19.09 -1.37 -14.35
N GLN A 407 -19.29 -2.11 -15.45
CA GLN A 407 -20.62 -2.29 -16.06
C GLN A 407 -21.59 -3.07 -15.15
N GLN A 408 -21.11 -4.15 -14.50
CA GLN A 408 -21.90 -4.91 -13.54
C GLN A 408 -22.32 -4.06 -12.34
N LYS A 409 -21.39 -3.28 -11.76
CA LYS A 409 -21.68 -2.32 -10.68
C LYS A 409 -22.76 -1.32 -11.10
N ALA A 410 -22.64 -0.71 -12.29
CA ALA A 410 -23.62 0.26 -12.79
C ALA A 410 -25.01 -0.36 -12.97
N LYS A 411 -25.10 -1.61 -13.45
CA LYS A 411 -26.36 -2.35 -13.59
C LYS A 411 -27.02 -2.64 -12.24
N LEU A 412 -26.26 -3.17 -11.27
CA LEU A 412 -26.76 -3.45 -9.91
C LEU A 412 -27.19 -2.16 -9.20
N SER A 413 -26.40 -1.09 -9.28
CA SER A 413 -26.76 0.22 -8.72
C SER A 413 -28.04 0.81 -9.32
N ARG A 414 -28.40 0.45 -10.55
CA ARG A 414 -29.69 0.84 -11.15
C ARG A 414 -30.83 -0.02 -10.61
N GLN A 415 -30.65 -1.35 -10.55
CA GLN A 415 -31.66 -2.26 -10.00
C GLN A 415 -32.02 -1.93 -8.53
N VAL A 416 -31.05 -1.49 -7.73
CA VAL A 416 -31.29 -1.02 -6.35
C VAL A 416 -32.23 0.19 -6.35
N ARG A 417 -31.96 1.23 -7.16
CA ARG A 417 -32.84 2.41 -7.26
C ARG A 417 -34.23 2.07 -7.77
N ASP A 418 -34.32 1.25 -8.82
CA ASP A 418 -35.60 0.81 -9.38
C ASP A 418 -36.43 0.07 -8.29
N LYS A 419 -35.78 -0.69 -7.38
CA LYS A 419 -36.41 -1.36 -6.23
C LYS A 419 -36.74 -0.43 -5.06
N GLU A 420 -35.93 0.60 -4.81
CA GLU A 420 -36.21 1.65 -3.83
C GLU A 420 -37.46 2.46 -4.24
N GLU A 421 -37.59 2.82 -5.52
CA GLU A 421 -38.78 3.49 -6.07
C GLU A 421 -40.04 2.60 -6.00
N GLU A 422 -39.92 1.30 -6.30
CA GLU A 422 -41.02 0.34 -6.09
C GLU A 422 -41.44 0.28 -4.62
N LEU A 423 -40.48 0.19 -3.68
CA LEU A 423 -40.74 0.14 -2.25
C LEU A 423 -41.43 1.40 -1.76
N GLU A 424 -40.94 2.59 -2.13
CA GLU A 424 -41.56 3.88 -1.78
C GLU A 424 -43.01 3.96 -2.31
N GLY A 425 -43.24 3.50 -3.54
CA GLY A 425 -44.58 3.36 -4.12
C GLY A 425 -45.50 2.39 -3.37
N THR A 426 -44.97 1.35 -2.69
CA THR A 426 -45.77 0.48 -1.81
C THR A 426 -46.05 1.12 -0.44
N LEU A 427 -45.09 1.87 0.13
CA LEU A 427 -45.25 2.58 1.39
C LEU A 427 -46.36 3.64 1.28
N GLN A 428 -46.36 4.45 0.20
CA GLN A 428 -47.41 5.43 -0.07
C GLN A 428 -48.80 4.78 -0.19
N LYS A 429 -48.92 3.61 -0.83
CA LYS A 429 -50.18 2.83 -0.89
C LYS A 429 -50.62 2.32 0.47
N MET A 430 -49.68 1.83 1.30
CA MET A 430 -49.98 1.38 2.66
C MET A 430 -50.51 2.53 3.53
N ASP A 431 -49.92 3.72 3.44
CA ASP A 431 -50.38 4.89 4.20
C ASP A 431 -51.74 5.44 3.70
N ALA A 432 -52.02 5.35 2.40
CA ALA A 432 -53.37 5.59 1.87
C ALA A 432 -54.40 4.63 2.49
N LEU A 433 -54.11 3.31 2.47
CA LEU A 433 -54.98 2.29 3.07
C LEU A 433 -55.15 2.47 4.59
N ARG A 434 -54.10 2.86 5.33
CA ARG A 434 -54.18 3.20 6.76
C ARG A 434 -55.07 4.41 7.02
N ASN A 435 -55.10 5.38 6.11
CA ASN A 435 -55.99 6.55 6.21
C ASN A 435 -57.44 6.17 5.89
N ASP A 436 -57.67 5.30 4.91
CA ASP A 436 -59.00 4.77 4.60
C ASP A 436 -59.55 3.89 5.72
N LEU A 437 -58.73 3.04 6.34
CA LEU A 437 -59.12 2.27 7.53
C LEU A 437 -59.54 3.21 8.68
N ARG A 438 -58.76 4.25 8.97
CA ARG A 438 -59.12 5.25 9.99
C ARG A 438 -60.42 5.99 9.67
N ARG A 439 -60.71 6.27 8.40
CA ARG A 439 -61.99 6.85 7.95
C ARG A 439 -63.16 5.86 8.14
N ALA A 440 -62.98 4.61 7.74
CA ALA A 440 -63.99 3.56 7.88
C ALA A 440 -64.32 3.26 9.36
N GLU A 441 -63.31 3.17 10.23
CA GLU A 441 -63.53 2.98 11.66
C GLU A 441 -64.27 4.16 12.31
N LYS A 442 -64.00 5.41 11.88
CA LYS A 442 -64.75 6.56 12.39
C LYS A 442 -66.22 6.45 11.99
N LEU A 443 -66.50 6.18 10.72
CA LEU A 443 -67.87 5.99 10.22
C LEU A 443 -68.59 4.85 10.97
N ARG A 444 -67.88 3.77 11.28
CA ARG A 444 -68.43 2.64 12.07
C ARG A 444 -68.85 3.08 13.47
N ARG A 445 -68.00 3.82 14.20
CA ARG A 445 -68.33 4.36 15.53
C ARG A 445 -69.50 5.35 15.49
N ASP A 446 -69.56 6.19 14.45
CA ASP A 446 -70.67 7.14 14.26
C ASP A 446 -72.00 6.43 13.97
N LEU A 447 -71.99 5.25 13.31
CA LEU A 447 -73.17 4.41 13.08
C LEU A 447 -73.56 3.60 14.32
N GLU A 448 -72.58 3.04 15.06
CA GLU A 448 -72.79 2.35 16.34
C GLU A 448 -73.53 3.27 17.34
N ALA A 449 -73.06 4.52 17.50
CA ALA A 449 -73.69 5.50 18.39
C ALA A 449 -75.14 5.84 17.99
N ARG A 450 -75.44 5.93 16.69
CA ARG A 450 -76.82 6.16 16.20
C ARG A 450 -77.74 4.96 16.46
N ALA A 451 -77.22 3.74 16.38
CA ALA A 451 -77.99 2.55 16.70
C ALA A 451 -78.34 2.49 18.20
N GLU A 452 -77.39 2.86 19.08
CA GLU A 452 -77.64 2.98 20.53
C GLU A 452 -78.69 4.06 20.85
N GLU A 453 -78.64 5.22 20.19
CA GLU A 453 -79.64 6.30 20.35
C GLU A 453 -81.05 5.83 19.94
N LEU A 454 -81.19 5.22 18.76
CA LEU A 454 -82.47 4.66 18.30
C LEU A 454 -82.99 3.55 19.24
N GLN A 455 -82.10 2.71 19.78
CA GLN A 455 -82.48 1.69 20.75
C GLN A 455 -82.96 2.31 22.07
N ALA A 456 -82.33 3.38 22.54
CA ALA A 456 -82.79 4.14 23.70
C ALA A 456 -84.17 4.77 23.47
N ASP A 457 -84.44 5.27 22.27
CA ASP A 457 -85.72 5.87 21.88
C ASP A 457 -86.87 4.87 21.91
N VAL A 458 -86.67 3.68 21.33
CA VAL A 458 -87.64 2.57 21.40
C VAL A 458 -87.95 2.19 22.86
N VAL A 459 -86.96 2.19 23.75
CA VAL A 459 -87.17 1.94 25.18
C VAL A 459 -87.92 3.08 25.88
N ARG A 460 -87.65 4.34 25.52
CA ARG A 460 -88.38 5.51 26.02
C ARG A 460 -89.85 5.48 25.58
N GLU A 461 -90.10 5.18 24.31
CA GLU A 461 -91.44 5.09 23.74
C GLU A 461 -92.25 3.94 24.35
N LYS A 462 -91.64 2.75 24.51
CA LYS A 462 -92.29 1.62 25.18
C LYS A 462 -92.76 1.97 26.60
N ARG A 463 -91.92 2.68 27.39
CA ARG A 463 -92.30 3.14 28.75
C ARG A 463 -93.41 4.18 28.74
N LEU A 464 -93.48 5.05 27.73
CA LEU A 464 -94.58 6.01 27.58
C LEU A 464 -95.88 5.29 27.24
N ARG A 465 -95.81 4.29 26.37
CA ARG A 465 -96.95 3.43 26.01
C ARG A 465 -97.47 2.64 27.22
N GLU A 466 -96.60 2.01 27.99
CA GLU A 466 -96.98 1.26 29.21
C GLU A 466 -97.77 2.14 30.19
N ARG A 467 -97.31 3.39 30.44
CA ARG A 467 -98.03 4.36 31.28
C ARG A 467 -99.37 4.80 30.70
N ALA A 468 -99.48 4.96 29.38
CA ALA A 468 -100.74 5.29 28.72
C ALA A 468 -101.75 4.14 28.83
N GLU A 469 -101.29 2.90 28.67
CA GLU A 469 -102.10 1.68 28.85
C GLU A 469 -102.49 1.45 30.33
N GLU A 470 -101.66 1.86 31.29
CA GLU A 470 -102.02 1.94 32.73
C GLU A 470 -103.11 2.99 33.00
N HIS A 471 -102.97 4.21 32.46
CA HIS A 471 -103.96 5.27 32.61
C HIS A 471 -105.32 4.89 31.98
N ALA A 472 -105.31 4.27 30.80
CA ALA A 472 -106.51 3.75 30.15
C ALA A 472 -107.20 2.65 30.98
N ARG A 473 -106.41 1.74 31.60
CA ARG A 473 -106.95 0.72 32.53
C ARG A 473 -107.57 1.35 33.78
N SER A 474 -106.94 2.37 34.38
CA SER A 474 -107.51 3.08 35.53
C SER A 474 -108.87 3.73 35.20
N LEU A 475 -108.98 4.37 34.02
CA LEU A 475 -110.26 4.92 33.56
C LEU A 475 -111.32 3.83 33.33
N HIS A 476 -110.92 2.66 32.83
CA HIS A 476 -111.81 1.51 32.66
C HIS A 476 -112.30 0.96 34.01
N GLU A 477 -111.41 0.79 34.99
CA GLU A 477 -111.77 0.38 36.35
C GLU A 477 -112.72 1.38 37.02
N ASP A 478 -112.50 2.68 36.86
CA ASP A 478 -113.40 3.70 37.41
C ASP A 478 -114.76 3.72 36.70
N MET A 479 -114.80 3.45 35.39
CA MET A 479 -116.06 3.21 34.66
C MET A 479 -116.80 1.95 35.13
N GLU A 480 -116.10 0.86 35.44
CA GLU A 480 -116.70 -0.35 36.04
C GLU A 480 -117.22 -0.07 37.46
N ARG A 481 -116.45 0.64 38.30
CA ARG A 481 -116.89 1.07 39.64
C ARG A 481 -118.14 1.93 39.60
N LEU A 482 -118.24 2.86 38.63
CA LEU A 482 -119.43 3.69 38.42
C LEU A 482 -120.63 2.87 37.91
N GLN A 483 -120.41 1.87 37.04
CA GLN A 483 -121.46 0.93 36.62
C GLN A 483 -121.94 0.02 37.76
N GLN A 484 -121.03 -0.48 38.59
CA GLN A 484 -121.38 -1.25 39.79
C GLN A 484 -122.16 -0.41 40.80
N LYS A 485 -121.79 0.85 41.02
CA LYS A 485 -122.58 1.82 41.83
C LYS A 485 -123.97 2.08 41.24
N ALA A 486 -124.09 2.16 39.91
CA ALA A 486 -125.39 2.29 39.24
C ALA A 486 -126.26 1.04 39.39
N GLN A 487 -125.67 -0.17 39.41
CA GLN A 487 -126.38 -1.44 39.61
C GLN A 487 -126.70 -1.73 41.09
N ALA A 488 -125.91 -1.23 42.03
CA ALA A 488 -126.10 -1.43 43.48
C ALA A 488 -127.26 -0.63 44.10
N GLY A 489 -127.82 0.34 43.38
CA GLY A 489 -129.05 1.05 43.79
C GLY A 489 -128.88 2.13 44.87
N GLU A 490 -127.67 2.51 45.25
CA GLU A 490 -127.43 3.50 46.32
C GLU A 490 -127.52 4.98 45.89
N ALA A 491 -127.72 5.26 44.60
CA ALA A 491 -127.77 6.63 44.05
C ALA A 491 -129.21 7.12 43.80
N ALA A 492 -129.98 7.35 44.87
CA ALA A 492 -131.38 7.82 44.81
C ALA A 492 -131.57 9.33 44.49
N MET A 493 -130.54 10.01 43.97
CA MET A 493 -130.61 11.35 43.37
C MET A 493 -129.60 11.44 42.20
N ASN A 494 -130.04 12.02 41.07
CA ASN A 494 -129.26 12.28 39.84
C ASN A 494 -128.76 11.09 38.99
N SER A 495 -129.60 10.06 38.82
CA SER A 495 -129.41 8.99 37.81
C SER A 495 -129.19 9.51 36.36
N MET A 496 -129.74 10.68 36.01
CA MET A 496 -129.59 11.30 34.68
C MET A 496 -128.16 11.83 34.42
N GLU A 497 -127.57 12.50 35.41
CA GLU A 497 -126.21 13.05 35.30
C GLU A 497 -125.18 11.92 35.24
N LEU A 498 -125.31 10.90 36.09
CA LEU A 498 -124.46 9.71 36.07
C LEU A 498 -124.47 9.02 34.70
N ASN A 499 -125.63 8.96 34.03
CA ASN A 499 -125.76 8.34 32.72
C ASN A 499 -125.16 9.24 31.60
N GLN A 500 -125.30 10.56 31.69
CA GLN A 500 -124.59 11.50 30.80
C GLN A 500 -123.07 11.43 30.96
N GLU A 501 -122.59 11.32 32.20
CA GLU A 501 -121.16 11.20 32.51
C GLU A 501 -120.58 9.86 32.03
N LEU A 502 -121.32 8.75 32.18
CA LEU A 502 -120.98 7.46 31.57
C LEU A 502 -120.93 7.50 30.04
N VAL A 503 -121.87 8.19 29.37
CA VAL A 503 -121.85 8.35 27.91
C VAL A 503 -120.67 9.23 27.47
N ARG A 504 -120.36 10.30 28.21
CA ARG A 504 -119.20 11.16 27.96
C ARG A 504 -117.89 10.40 28.14
N LEU A 505 -117.74 9.63 29.21
CA LEU A 505 -116.55 8.81 29.46
C LEU A 505 -116.39 7.70 28.41
N ARG A 506 -117.47 7.06 27.97
CA ARG A 506 -117.46 6.11 26.84
C ARG A 506 -116.97 6.79 25.56
N SER A 507 -117.50 7.95 25.21
CA SER A 507 -117.11 8.68 23.99
C SER A 507 -115.67 9.18 24.03
N GLU A 508 -115.16 9.64 25.18
CA GLU A 508 -113.75 10.03 25.30
C GLU A 508 -112.84 8.80 25.27
N LEU A 509 -113.20 7.69 25.94
CA LEU A 509 -112.44 6.43 25.87
C LEU A 509 -112.35 5.91 24.43
N GLU A 510 -113.46 5.84 23.70
CA GLU A 510 -113.53 5.36 22.32
C GLU A 510 -112.72 6.26 21.35
N LYS A 511 -112.70 7.57 21.61
CA LYS A 511 -111.87 8.54 20.89
C LYS A 511 -110.37 8.39 21.22
N GLN A 512 -110.00 8.21 22.48
CA GLN A 512 -108.61 7.96 22.88
C GLN A 512 -108.12 6.61 22.31
N GLU A 513 -108.95 5.57 22.32
CA GLU A 513 -108.66 4.29 21.67
C GLU A 513 -108.45 4.44 20.15
N MET A 514 -109.28 5.23 19.47
CA MET A 514 -109.13 5.48 18.04
C MET A 514 -107.83 6.23 17.74
N GLN A 515 -107.51 7.27 18.52
CA GLN A 515 -106.26 8.03 18.40
C GLN A 515 -105.02 7.16 18.67
N HIS A 516 -105.07 6.28 19.68
CA HIS A 516 -104.00 5.31 19.93
C HIS A 516 -103.87 4.28 18.80
N LYS A 517 -104.98 3.73 18.29
CA LYS A 517 -104.96 2.79 17.15
C LYS A 517 -104.37 3.44 15.89
N GLU A 518 -104.73 4.69 15.61
CA GLU A 518 -104.19 5.46 14.48
C GLU A 518 -102.69 5.75 14.65
N MET A 519 -102.27 6.26 15.82
CA MET A 519 -100.86 6.51 16.13
C MET A 519 -100.01 5.24 16.00
N VAL A 520 -100.49 4.10 16.51
CA VAL A 520 -99.79 2.80 16.40
C VAL A 520 -99.72 2.31 14.95
N SER A 521 -100.75 2.54 14.13
CA SER A 521 -100.73 2.23 12.70
C SER A 521 -99.72 3.10 11.94
N GLN A 522 -99.68 4.40 12.22
CA GLN A 522 -98.71 5.33 11.63
C GLN A 522 -97.27 4.96 12.03
N LEU A 523 -97.04 4.63 13.29
CA LEU A 523 -95.73 4.19 13.78
C LEU A 523 -95.29 2.87 13.15
N GLY A 524 -96.21 1.90 13.03
CA GLY A 524 -95.96 0.62 12.35
C GLY A 524 -95.56 0.79 10.88
N ASN A 525 -96.25 1.69 10.16
CA ASN A 525 -95.87 2.03 8.78
C ASN A 525 -94.49 2.71 8.70
N ARG A 526 -94.16 3.60 9.65
CA ARG A 526 -92.83 4.23 9.70
C ARG A 526 -91.72 3.20 9.93
N HIS A 527 -91.88 2.31 10.91
CA HIS A 527 -90.93 1.24 11.18
C HIS A 527 -90.81 0.24 10.02
N ALA A 528 -91.90 -0.04 9.28
CA ALA A 528 -91.82 -0.88 8.08
C ALA A 528 -90.96 -0.26 6.97
N ILE A 529 -91.06 1.06 6.77
CA ILE A 529 -90.22 1.80 5.80
C ILE A 529 -88.76 1.84 6.27
N GLU A 530 -88.51 2.11 7.55
CA GLU A 530 -87.16 2.15 8.13
C GLU A 530 -86.48 0.77 8.10
N LEU A 531 -87.21 -0.32 8.37
CA LEU A 531 -86.71 -1.70 8.24
C LEU A 531 -86.40 -2.06 6.78
N SER A 532 -87.21 -1.61 5.81
CA SER A 532 -86.91 -1.80 4.38
C SER A 532 -85.61 -1.09 4.00
N ALA A 533 -85.44 0.18 4.40
CA ALA A 533 -84.25 0.96 4.09
C ALA A 533 -82.98 0.39 4.76
N LEU A 534 -83.07 -0.11 6.00
CA LEU A 534 -81.97 -0.80 6.67
C LEU A 534 -81.62 -2.13 6.00
N ASN A 535 -82.62 -2.88 5.51
CA ASN A 535 -82.38 -4.12 4.77
C ASN A 535 -81.69 -3.87 3.43
N ASP A 536 -82.09 -2.82 2.69
CA ASP A 536 -81.43 -2.44 1.44
C ASP A 536 -79.97 -2.00 1.68
N GLN A 537 -79.71 -1.23 2.73
CA GLN A 537 -78.35 -0.86 3.15
C GLN A 537 -77.50 -2.06 3.58
N LEU A 538 -78.11 -3.07 4.25
CA LEU A 538 -77.42 -4.30 4.61
C LEU A 538 -77.01 -5.11 3.38
N VAL A 539 -77.91 -5.24 2.38
CA VAL A 539 -77.61 -5.90 1.11
C VAL A 539 -76.51 -5.16 0.33
N GLU A 540 -76.52 -3.83 0.32
CA GLU A 540 -75.43 -3.04 -0.29
C GLU A 540 -74.09 -3.24 0.44
N ALA A 541 -74.09 -3.26 1.78
CA ALA A 541 -72.91 -3.52 2.59
C ALA A 541 -72.35 -4.94 2.39
N ASP A 542 -73.20 -5.97 2.31
CA ASP A 542 -72.77 -7.34 2.03
C ASP A 542 -72.21 -7.50 0.61
N ASN A 543 -72.77 -6.80 -0.39
CA ASN A 543 -72.21 -6.76 -1.74
C ASN A 543 -70.82 -6.09 -1.77
N MET A 544 -70.65 -4.97 -1.06
CA MET A 544 -69.34 -4.29 -0.94
C MET A 544 -68.32 -5.13 -0.15
N ARG A 545 -68.77 -5.88 0.86
CA ARG A 545 -67.90 -6.84 1.56
C ARG A 545 -67.46 -7.97 0.62
N ALA A 546 -68.36 -8.49 -0.22
CA ALA A 546 -68.04 -9.54 -1.19
C ALA A 546 -67.09 -9.08 -2.31
N THR A 547 -67.06 -7.79 -2.67
CA THR A 547 -66.04 -7.25 -3.58
C THR A 547 -64.69 -7.11 -2.88
N TYR A 548 -64.63 -6.55 -1.66
CA TYR A 548 -63.38 -6.46 -0.90
C TYR A 548 -62.78 -7.82 -0.52
N GLU A 549 -63.60 -8.85 -0.24
CA GLU A 549 -63.12 -10.23 -0.03
C GLU A 549 -62.44 -10.79 -1.31
N LYS A 550 -62.97 -10.49 -2.50
CA LYS A 550 -62.35 -10.88 -3.79
C LYS A 550 -61.06 -10.10 -4.08
N GLU A 551 -61.04 -8.80 -3.84
CA GLU A 551 -59.83 -7.97 -4.01
C GLU A 551 -58.73 -8.41 -3.04
N SER A 552 -59.07 -8.72 -1.78
CA SER A 552 -58.14 -9.26 -0.78
C SER A 552 -57.57 -10.62 -1.21
N ALA A 553 -58.40 -11.50 -1.77
CA ALA A 553 -57.94 -12.79 -2.31
C ALA A 553 -56.95 -12.59 -3.48
N LEU A 554 -57.29 -11.72 -4.44
CA LEU A 554 -56.45 -11.45 -5.61
C LEU A 554 -55.12 -10.76 -5.26
N LEU A 555 -55.12 -9.90 -4.23
CA LEU A 555 -53.89 -9.30 -3.70
C LEU A 555 -53.01 -10.33 -2.98
N LYS A 556 -53.60 -11.25 -2.21
CA LYS A 556 -52.86 -12.37 -1.58
C LYS A 556 -52.24 -13.29 -2.63
N GLU A 557 -52.97 -13.62 -3.69
CA GLU A 557 -52.46 -14.43 -4.81
C GLU A 557 -51.28 -13.74 -5.50
N LYS A 558 -51.37 -12.44 -5.78
CA LYS A 558 -50.25 -11.66 -6.35
C LYS A 558 -49.02 -11.58 -5.44
N VAL A 559 -49.22 -11.42 -4.12
CA VAL A 559 -48.12 -11.40 -3.15
C VAL A 559 -47.43 -12.76 -3.10
N GLU A 560 -48.19 -13.86 -3.08
CA GLU A 560 -47.62 -15.21 -3.08
C GLU A 560 -46.92 -15.54 -4.40
N GLN A 561 -47.48 -15.13 -5.53
CA GLN A 561 -46.84 -15.26 -6.84
C GLN A 561 -45.50 -14.50 -6.88
N SER A 562 -45.47 -13.22 -6.47
CA SER A 562 -44.24 -12.43 -6.44
C SER A 562 -43.20 -12.99 -5.46
N ARG A 563 -43.65 -13.53 -4.32
CA ARG A 563 -42.80 -14.24 -3.35
C ARG A 563 -42.19 -15.50 -3.96
N GLN A 564 -42.96 -16.25 -4.74
CA GLN A 564 -42.51 -17.47 -5.41
C GLN A 564 -41.55 -17.16 -6.58
N GLU A 565 -41.83 -16.13 -7.38
CA GLU A 565 -40.94 -15.65 -8.45
C GLU A 565 -39.59 -15.20 -7.87
N SER A 566 -39.58 -14.38 -6.82
CA SER A 566 -38.36 -13.98 -6.12
C SER A 566 -37.60 -15.17 -5.49
N ALA A 567 -38.32 -16.17 -4.96
CA ALA A 567 -37.68 -17.38 -4.44
C ALA A 567 -36.98 -18.20 -5.54
N VAL A 568 -37.56 -18.27 -6.74
CA VAL A 568 -36.94 -18.94 -7.91
C VAL A 568 -35.71 -18.17 -8.39
N GLU A 569 -35.80 -16.83 -8.54
CA GLU A 569 -34.65 -15.99 -8.91
C GLU A 569 -33.48 -16.13 -7.92
N ASN A 570 -33.78 -16.12 -6.61
CA ASN A 570 -32.77 -16.31 -5.57
C ASN A 570 -32.10 -17.70 -5.64
N GLU A 571 -32.86 -18.77 -5.90
CA GLU A 571 -32.30 -20.11 -6.06
C GLU A 571 -31.42 -20.21 -7.32
N GLU A 572 -31.81 -19.60 -8.43
CA GLU A 572 -30.98 -19.53 -9.65
C GLU A 572 -29.65 -18.80 -9.40
N VAL A 573 -29.67 -17.66 -8.68
CA VAL A 573 -28.46 -16.93 -8.28
C VAL A 573 -27.57 -17.78 -7.36
N ILE A 574 -28.16 -18.50 -6.40
CA ILE A 574 -27.41 -19.42 -5.52
C ILE A 574 -26.74 -20.54 -6.34
N VAL A 575 -27.43 -21.12 -7.33
CA VAL A 575 -26.88 -22.14 -8.23
C VAL A 575 -25.73 -21.57 -9.09
N GLU A 576 -25.86 -20.36 -9.61
CA GLU A 576 -24.80 -19.67 -10.38
C GLU A 576 -23.55 -19.41 -9.51
N VAL A 577 -23.73 -18.90 -8.29
CA VAL A 577 -22.63 -18.68 -7.33
C VAL A 577 -21.92 -20.00 -6.97
N ARG A 578 -22.67 -21.08 -6.72
CA ARG A 578 -22.08 -22.43 -6.49
C ARG A 578 -21.27 -22.91 -7.70
N ARG A 579 -21.76 -22.67 -8.93
CA ARG A 579 -21.04 -23.00 -10.18
C ARG A 579 -19.81 -22.13 -10.41
N ALA A 580 -19.80 -20.88 -9.95
CA ALA A 580 -18.61 -20.03 -9.98
C ALA A 580 -17.54 -20.54 -9.00
N HIS A 581 -17.94 -20.81 -7.75
CA HIS A 581 -17.05 -21.33 -6.72
C HIS A 581 -16.41 -22.67 -7.11
N GLU A 582 -17.16 -23.62 -7.66
CA GLU A 582 -16.58 -24.92 -8.08
C GLU A 582 -15.59 -24.77 -9.26
N ARG A 583 -15.77 -23.78 -10.15
CA ARG A 583 -14.80 -23.47 -11.22
C ARG A 583 -13.51 -22.87 -10.65
N GLU A 584 -13.62 -21.89 -9.75
CA GLU A 584 -12.48 -21.28 -9.07
C GLU A 584 -11.67 -22.30 -8.28
N LYS A 585 -12.35 -23.17 -7.52
CA LYS A 585 -11.76 -24.31 -6.81
C LYS A 585 -11.02 -25.28 -7.73
N GLN A 586 -11.52 -25.54 -8.95
CA GLN A 586 -10.81 -26.36 -9.94
C GLN A 586 -9.53 -25.68 -10.45
N LEU A 587 -9.58 -24.37 -10.75
CA LEU A 587 -8.39 -23.60 -11.16
C LEU A 587 -7.33 -23.59 -10.05
N LEU A 588 -7.71 -23.33 -8.80
CA LEU A 588 -6.80 -23.38 -7.65
C LEU A 588 -6.17 -24.77 -7.45
N LEU A 589 -6.90 -25.85 -7.71
CA LEU A 589 -6.37 -27.21 -7.69
C LEU A 589 -5.38 -27.49 -8.83
N GLU A 590 -5.57 -26.90 -10.01
CA GLU A 590 -4.63 -27.01 -11.13
C GLU A 590 -3.36 -26.18 -10.90
N ASP A 591 -3.48 -24.96 -10.38
CA ASP A 591 -2.32 -24.12 -10.03
C ASP A 591 -1.53 -24.72 -8.87
N THR A 592 -2.21 -25.30 -7.86
CA THR A 592 -1.54 -26.04 -6.78
C THR A 592 -0.71 -27.21 -7.34
N LYS A 593 -1.25 -27.98 -8.30
CA LYS A 593 -0.49 -29.05 -8.97
C LYS A 593 0.70 -28.50 -9.77
N ARG A 594 0.54 -27.35 -10.44
CA ARG A 594 1.63 -26.70 -11.19
C ARG A 594 2.77 -26.27 -10.26
N VAL A 595 2.45 -25.60 -9.16
CA VAL A 595 3.43 -25.15 -8.15
C VAL A 595 4.14 -26.33 -7.49
N VAL A 596 3.43 -27.43 -7.17
CA VAL A 596 4.06 -28.66 -6.66
C VAL A 596 5.06 -29.24 -7.67
N ALA A 597 4.69 -29.34 -8.95
CA ALA A 597 5.59 -29.85 -9.99
C ALA A 597 6.81 -28.94 -10.24
N GLU A 598 6.69 -27.63 -10.00
CA GLU A 598 7.81 -26.69 -10.05
C GLU A 598 8.72 -26.81 -8.82
N LEU A 599 8.14 -27.01 -7.63
CA LEU A 599 8.86 -27.28 -6.39
C LEU A 599 9.70 -28.57 -6.49
N GLU A 600 9.13 -29.63 -7.07
CA GLU A 600 9.83 -30.90 -7.34
C GLU A 600 11.04 -30.69 -8.26
N ARG A 601 10.87 -29.99 -9.39
CA ARG A 601 11.97 -29.65 -10.31
C ARG A 601 13.06 -28.81 -9.64
N PHE A 602 12.69 -27.87 -8.77
CA PHE A 602 13.64 -27.06 -8.03
C PHE A 602 14.40 -27.90 -6.98
N SER A 603 13.71 -28.79 -6.27
CA SER A 603 14.29 -29.76 -5.33
C SER A 603 15.32 -30.65 -6.02
N ASP A 604 14.98 -31.25 -7.17
CA ASP A 604 15.90 -32.05 -7.99
C ASP A 604 17.13 -31.25 -8.41
N SER A 605 16.94 -29.99 -8.83
CA SER A 605 18.07 -29.14 -9.19
C SER A 605 18.96 -28.77 -8.00
N CYS A 606 18.37 -28.59 -6.81
CA CYS A 606 19.11 -28.35 -5.58
C CYS A 606 19.92 -29.60 -5.16
N MET A 607 19.34 -30.79 -5.26
CA MET A 607 20.04 -32.06 -4.99
C MET A 607 21.22 -32.29 -5.94
N ARG A 608 21.08 -31.99 -7.24
CA ARG A 608 22.21 -32.04 -8.19
C ARG A 608 23.33 -31.09 -7.78
N LEU A 609 23.01 -29.82 -7.52
CA LEU A 609 23.99 -28.80 -7.11
C LEU A 609 24.68 -29.18 -5.78
N GLN A 610 23.98 -29.83 -4.85
CA GLN A 610 24.61 -30.37 -3.63
C GLN A 610 25.56 -31.53 -3.93
N SER A 611 25.24 -32.41 -4.89
CA SER A 611 26.14 -33.51 -5.28
C SER A 611 27.39 -33.01 -6.01
N GLU A 612 27.24 -32.03 -6.91
CA GLU A 612 28.36 -31.35 -7.59
C GLU A 612 29.25 -30.61 -6.59
N LYS A 613 28.63 -29.90 -5.61
CA LYS A 613 29.37 -29.26 -4.52
C LYS A 613 30.17 -30.28 -3.71
N ARG A 614 29.60 -31.42 -3.32
CA ARG A 614 30.33 -32.46 -2.57
C ARG A 614 31.51 -32.99 -3.36
N ALA A 615 31.35 -33.26 -4.66
CA ALA A 615 32.45 -33.70 -5.52
C ALA A 615 33.60 -32.68 -5.55
N MET A 616 33.29 -31.39 -5.70
CA MET A 616 34.28 -30.31 -5.62
C MET A 616 34.97 -30.21 -4.25
N GLU A 617 34.23 -30.41 -3.14
CA GLU A 617 34.81 -30.44 -1.79
C GLU A 617 35.74 -31.65 -1.58
N GLU A 618 35.44 -32.80 -2.17
CA GLU A 618 36.30 -33.99 -2.19
C GLU A 618 37.57 -33.77 -3.01
N GLU A 619 37.47 -33.22 -4.23
CA GLU A 619 38.63 -32.85 -5.06
C GLU A 619 39.54 -31.84 -4.36
N LEU A 620 38.98 -30.80 -3.73
CA LEU A 620 39.75 -29.82 -2.94
C LEU A 620 40.44 -30.46 -1.73
N SER A 621 39.82 -31.45 -1.09
CA SER A 621 40.43 -32.22 0.00
C SER A 621 41.60 -33.07 -0.52
N GLU A 622 41.44 -33.72 -1.67
CA GLU A 622 42.50 -34.52 -2.29
C GLU A 622 43.68 -33.64 -2.74
N LEU A 623 43.41 -32.45 -3.30
CA LEU A 623 44.44 -31.46 -3.64
C LEU A 623 45.20 -30.97 -2.41
N ARG A 624 44.52 -30.71 -1.29
CA ARG A 624 45.19 -30.36 0.00
C ARG A 624 46.07 -31.50 0.51
N ASN A 625 45.62 -32.75 0.40
CA ASN A 625 46.42 -33.91 0.79
C ASN A 625 47.66 -34.05 -0.11
N LYS A 626 47.53 -33.83 -1.43
CA LYS A 626 48.66 -33.79 -2.37
C LYS A 626 49.63 -32.66 -2.04
N GLN A 627 49.12 -31.46 -1.72
CA GLN A 627 49.95 -30.31 -1.31
C GLN A 627 50.72 -30.59 -0.01
N ALA A 628 50.07 -31.19 1.00
CA ALA A 628 50.72 -31.58 2.25
C ALA A 628 51.81 -32.64 2.02
N ALA A 629 51.56 -33.61 1.13
CA ALA A 629 52.59 -34.57 0.72
C ALA A 629 53.77 -33.89 0.03
N VAL A 630 53.53 -32.99 -0.94
CA VAL A 630 54.60 -32.22 -1.61
C VAL A 630 55.45 -31.44 -0.59
N ALA A 631 54.83 -30.71 0.34
CA ALA A 631 55.55 -29.99 1.39
C ALA A 631 56.41 -30.93 2.27
N GLN A 632 55.96 -32.17 2.50
CA GLN A 632 56.75 -33.18 3.21
C GLN A 632 57.92 -33.71 2.39
N TRP A 633 57.77 -33.90 1.08
CA TRP A 633 58.89 -34.23 0.17
C TRP A 633 59.91 -33.09 0.10
N GLU A 634 59.46 -31.84 0.05
CA GLU A 634 60.34 -30.65 0.07
C GLU A 634 61.13 -30.55 1.38
N ALA A 635 60.50 -30.85 2.53
CA ALA A 635 61.20 -30.92 3.82
C ALA A 635 62.26 -32.03 3.83
N GLN A 636 61.94 -33.23 3.33
CA GLN A 636 62.91 -34.34 3.22
C GLN A 636 64.08 -34.02 2.29
N ILE A 637 63.81 -33.38 1.14
CA ILE A 637 64.86 -32.92 0.21
C ILE A 637 65.75 -31.88 0.92
N SER A 638 65.17 -30.98 1.71
CA SER A 638 65.91 -29.99 2.49
C SER A 638 66.82 -30.63 3.55
N GLU A 639 66.35 -31.66 4.27
CA GLU A 639 67.19 -32.43 5.21
C GLU A 639 68.34 -33.14 4.50
N ILE A 640 68.11 -33.75 3.33
CA ILE A 640 69.15 -34.41 2.54
C ILE A 640 70.19 -33.39 2.05
N ILE A 641 69.76 -32.21 1.59
CA ILE A 641 70.66 -31.12 1.19
C ILE A 641 71.53 -30.67 2.38
N GLN A 642 70.96 -30.53 3.57
CA GLN A 642 71.71 -30.20 4.78
C GLN A 642 72.76 -31.28 5.09
N TRP A 643 72.37 -32.56 5.09
CA TRP A 643 73.28 -33.69 5.31
C TRP A 643 74.45 -33.73 4.32
N VAL A 644 74.18 -33.44 3.04
CA VAL A 644 75.21 -33.38 2.00
C VAL A 644 76.13 -32.16 2.19
N SER A 645 75.61 -31.04 2.71
CA SER A 645 76.43 -29.88 3.07
C SER A 645 77.34 -30.18 4.26
N ASP A 646 76.81 -30.76 5.33
CA ASP A 646 77.55 -31.08 6.55
C ASP A 646 78.68 -32.08 6.27
N GLU A 647 78.42 -33.12 5.47
CA GLU A 647 79.42 -34.09 4.98
C GLU A 647 80.48 -33.42 4.09
N LYS A 648 80.08 -32.49 3.22
CA LYS A 648 81.01 -31.72 2.37
C LYS A 648 81.93 -30.84 3.22
N ASP A 649 81.41 -30.18 4.25
CA ASP A 649 82.17 -29.32 5.13
C ASP A 649 83.12 -30.14 6.02
N ALA A 650 82.67 -31.30 6.53
CA ALA A 650 83.53 -32.24 7.25
C ALA A 650 84.69 -32.76 6.37
N ARG A 651 84.42 -33.10 5.09
CA ARG A 651 85.47 -33.46 4.13
C ARG A 651 86.41 -32.29 3.82
N GLY A 652 85.88 -31.09 3.66
CA GLY A 652 86.67 -29.86 3.49
C GLY A 652 87.63 -29.64 4.66
N TYR A 653 87.16 -29.84 5.88
CA TYR A 653 87.95 -29.75 7.10
C TYR A 653 89.08 -30.79 7.14
N LEU A 654 88.77 -32.06 6.84
CA LEU A 654 89.77 -33.14 6.76
C LEU A 654 90.79 -32.91 5.64
N GLN A 655 90.37 -32.37 4.49
CA GLN A 655 91.26 -32.04 3.39
C GLN A 655 92.19 -30.86 3.72
N ALA A 656 91.68 -29.83 4.40
CA ALA A 656 92.49 -28.71 4.91
C ALA A 656 93.52 -29.19 5.95
N LEU A 657 93.12 -30.06 6.88
CA LEU A 657 94.02 -30.70 7.85
C LEU A 657 95.11 -31.52 7.14
N THR A 658 94.73 -32.32 6.14
CA THR A 658 95.67 -33.14 5.35
C THR A 658 96.65 -32.26 4.57
N SER A 659 96.18 -31.20 3.90
CA SER A 659 97.07 -30.23 3.24
C SER A 659 98.06 -29.61 4.21
N LYS A 660 97.61 -29.17 5.39
CA LYS A 660 98.48 -28.59 6.41
C LYS A 660 99.53 -29.59 6.92
N MET A 661 99.14 -30.83 7.21
CA MET A 661 100.09 -31.89 7.59
C MET A 661 101.08 -32.21 6.46
N THR A 662 100.65 -32.12 5.20
CA THR A 662 101.51 -32.36 4.03
C THR A 662 102.48 -31.20 3.82
N GLU A 663 102.02 -29.95 4.02
CA GLU A 663 102.83 -28.73 3.97
C GLU A 663 103.86 -28.68 5.11
N GLU A 664 103.49 -29.08 6.34
CA GLU A 664 104.45 -29.26 7.45
C GLU A 664 105.49 -30.36 7.12
N MET A 665 105.06 -31.47 6.50
CA MET A 665 105.98 -32.53 6.03
C MET A 665 106.85 -32.10 4.84
N GLU A 666 106.38 -31.23 3.95
CA GLU A 666 107.18 -30.66 2.86
C GLU A 666 108.12 -29.55 3.35
N ASN A 667 107.75 -28.77 4.37
CA ASN A 667 108.65 -27.87 5.09
C ASN A 667 109.77 -28.63 5.82
N LEU A 668 109.50 -29.84 6.31
CA LEU A 668 110.53 -30.75 6.84
C LEU A 668 111.40 -31.36 5.74
N LYS A 669 110.84 -31.69 4.56
CA LYS A 669 111.62 -32.22 3.41
C LYS A 669 112.45 -31.15 2.70
N THR A 670 112.01 -29.90 2.65
CA THR A 670 112.76 -28.80 2.01
C THR A 670 113.99 -28.37 2.82
N GLN A 671 114.12 -28.79 4.08
CA GLN A 671 115.38 -28.77 4.82
C GLN A 671 116.36 -29.90 4.42
N GLY A 672 115.98 -30.81 3.52
CA GLY A 672 116.75 -32.02 3.17
C GLY A 672 116.82 -32.37 1.68
N VAL A 673 117.77 -31.72 0.97
CA VAL A 673 118.33 -32.11 -0.34
C VAL A 673 117.41 -31.99 -1.57
N GLY A 674 117.92 -31.35 -2.63
CA GLY A 674 117.17 -31.03 -3.85
C GLY A 674 117.25 -32.09 -4.96
N GLY A 675 116.48 -31.88 -6.03
CA GLY A 675 116.55 -32.65 -7.28
C GLY A 675 115.20 -32.75 -8.03
N THR A 676 115.04 -32.00 -9.12
CA THR A 676 113.84 -32.03 -9.99
C THR A 676 113.68 -33.36 -10.74
N PRO A 677 112.49 -33.68 -11.27
CA PRO A 677 112.36 -33.48 -12.73
C PRO A 677 111.00 -32.96 -13.24
N SER A 678 111.06 -32.33 -14.41
CA SER A 678 109.99 -31.58 -15.12
C SER A 678 108.70 -32.35 -15.47
N ASN A 679 108.62 -33.68 -15.25
CA ASN A 679 107.46 -34.48 -15.64
C ASN A 679 106.23 -34.25 -14.73
N GLU A 680 106.45 -33.77 -13.51
CA GLU A 680 105.36 -33.57 -12.54
C GLU A 680 104.40 -32.45 -12.95
N LYS A 681 104.94 -31.39 -13.58
CA LYS A 681 104.13 -30.27 -14.11
C LYS A 681 103.18 -30.70 -15.22
N ASN A 682 103.54 -31.69 -16.04
CA ASN A 682 102.70 -32.14 -17.17
C ASN A 682 101.48 -32.93 -16.72
N TRP A 683 101.60 -33.81 -15.72
CA TRP A 683 100.41 -34.50 -15.19
C TRP A 683 99.58 -33.59 -14.28
N LYS A 684 100.21 -32.70 -13.49
CA LYS A 684 99.50 -31.67 -12.71
C LYS A 684 98.70 -30.75 -13.65
N ASN A 685 99.27 -30.26 -14.75
CA ASN A 685 98.55 -29.46 -15.76
C ASN A 685 97.42 -30.25 -16.45
N ARG A 686 97.62 -31.53 -16.81
CA ARG A 686 96.54 -32.36 -17.38
C ARG A 686 95.42 -32.66 -16.38
N ARG A 687 95.73 -32.75 -15.08
CA ARG A 687 94.74 -32.95 -14.01
C ARG A 687 93.99 -31.65 -13.71
N SER A 688 94.68 -30.51 -13.66
CA SER A 688 94.09 -29.17 -13.62
C SER A 688 93.13 -29.00 -14.80
N GLN A 689 93.60 -29.11 -16.04
CA GLN A 689 92.75 -28.95 -17.23
C GLN A 689 91.53 -29.88 -17.28
N LYS A 690 91.58 -31.06 -16.64
CA LYS A 690 90.41 -31.94 -16.48
C LYS A 690 89.47 -31.49 -15.36
N LEU A 691 90.00 -31.00 -14.24
CA LEU A 691 89.22 -30.38 -13.17
C LEU A 691 88.58 -29.08 -13.67
N ASP A 692 89.37 -28.16 -14.22
CA ASP A 692 88.92 -26.91 -14.83
C ASP A 692 87.79 -27.17 -15.85
N LYS A 693 87.94 -28.20 -16.71
CA LYS A 693 86.91 -28.56 -17.70
C LYS A 693 85.69 -29.26 -17.11
N MET A 694 85.84 -30.02 -16.02
CA MET A 694 84.73 -30.60 -15.27
C MET A 694 83.94 -29.50 -14.53
N GLU A 695 84.66 -28.54 -13.93
CA GLU A 695 84.12 -27.41 -13.21
C GLU A 695 83.38 -26.46 -14.16
N ILE A 696 83.94 -26.19 -15.35
CA ILE A 696 83.22 -25.51 -16.44
C ILE A 696 81.93 -26.24 -16.81
N LEU A 697 81.94 -27.57 -16.99
CA LEU A 697 80.74 -28.34 -17.32
C LEU A 697 79.71 -28.34 -16.18
N ASN A 698 80.15 -28.37 -14.92
CA ASN A 698 79.27 -28.34 -13.75
C ASN A 698 78.66 -26.95 -13.52
N LEU A 699 79.45 -25.89 -13.73
CA LEU A 699 78.97 -24.51 -13.79
C LEU A 699 77.99 -24.31 -14.95
N GLN A 700 78.26 -24.91 -16.11
CA GLN A 700 77.37 -24.86 -17.27
C GLN A 700 76.03 -25.57 -16.98
N SER A 701 76.06 -26.73 -16.32
CA SER A 701 74.85 -27.43 -15.86
C SER A 701 74.07 -26.62 -14.81
N SER A 702 74.76 -26.06 -13.80
CA SER A 702 74.12 -25.26 -12.74
C SER A 702 73.51 -23.98 -13.32
N LEU A 703 74.23 -23.28 -14.20
CA LEU A 703 73.73 -22.12 -14.92
C LEU A 703 72.49 -22.47 -15.76
N GLN A 704 72.47 -23.64 -16.39
CA GLN A 704 71.34 -24.07 -17.20
C GLN A 704 70.10 -24.41 -16.36
N SER A 705 70.27 -25.04 -15.20
CA SER A 705 69.19 -25.21 -14.21
C SER A 705 68.72 -23.88 -13.60
N GLU A 706 69.63 -22.94 -13.35
CA GLU A 706 69.28 -21.60 -12.83
C GLU A 706 68.54 -20.75 -13.87
N ILE A 707 68.91 -20.86 -15.16
CA ILE A 707 68.16 -20.26 -16.28
C ILE A 707 66.75 -20.86 -16.32
N GLN A 708 66.62 -22.19 -16.28
CA GLN A 708 65.33 -22.87 -16.37
C GLN A 708 64.40 -22.52 -15.18
N ALA A 709 64.94 -22.41 -13.96
CA ALA A 709 64.20 -21.94 -12.79
C ALA A 709 63.78 -20.46 -12.94
N LYS A 710 64.66 -19.60 -13.48
CA LYS A 710 64.33 -18.20 -13.76
C LYS A 710 63.30 -18.03 -14.88
N GLU A 711 63.26 -18.93 -15.86
CA GLU A 711 62.22 -18.98 -16.89
C GLU A 711 60.87 -19.40 -16.29
N SER A 712 60.82 -20.47 -15.48
CA SER A 712 59.61 -20.89 -14.77
C SER A 712 59.05 -19.80 -13.84
N ILE A 713 59.88 -19.18 -13.00
CA ILE A 713 59.46 -18.05 -12.15
C ILE A 713 59.00 -16.86 -13.00
N ARG A 714 59.64 -16.60 -14.15
CA ARG A 714 59.21 -15.54 -15.06
C ARG A 714 57.83 -15.84 -15.65
N GLU A 715 57.56 -17.09 -16.04
CA GLU A 715 56.28 -17.55 -16.59
C GLU A 715 55.15 -17.40 -15.57
N GLU A 716 55.33 -17.89 -14.34
CA GLU A 716 54.39 -17.70 -13.23
C GLU A 716 54.12 -16.21 -12.96
N LEU A 717 55.17 -15.39 -12.95
CA LEU A 717 55.04 -13.96 -12.68
C LEU A 717 54.39 -13.20 -13.85
N THR A 718 54.49 -13.70 -15.10
CA THR A 718 53.62 -13.23 -16.20
C THR A 718 52.18 -13.70 -16.06
N GLN A 719 51.93 -14.93 -15.60
CA GLN A 719 50.57 -15.43 -15.39
C GLN A 719 49.84 -14.63 -14.31
N ILE A 720 50.46 -14.47 -13.13
CA ILE A 720 49.91 -13.66 -12.02
C ILE A 720 49.67 -12.20 -12.46
N ARG A 721 50.52 -11.64 -13.33
CA ARG A 721 50.28 -10.31 -13.92
C ARG A 721 49.09 -10.29 -14.88
N ALA A 722 48.92 -11.31 -15.71
CA ALA A 722 47.77 -11.44 -16.58
C ALA A 722 46.47 -11.56 -15.78
N ASP A 723 46.46 -12.43 -14.76
CA ASP A 723 45.32 -12.64 -13.86
C ASP A 723 44.97 -11.37 -13.07
N PHE A 724 45.98 -10.64 -12.58
CA PHE A 724 45.79 -9.35 -11.92
C PHE A 724 45.22 -8.28 -12.86
N ILE A 725 45.68 -8.21 -14.12
CA ILE A 725 45.14 -7.30 -15.14
C ILE A 725 43.70 -7.69 -15.51
N ALA A 726 43.38 -8.98 -15.61
CA ALA A 726 42.02 -9.47 -15.83
C ALA A 726 41.09 -9.08 -14.67
N MET A 727 41.50 -9.34 -13.42
CA MET A 727 40.77 -8.93 -12.21
C MET A 727 40.58 -7.41 -12.13
N GLN A 728 41.59 -6.61 -12.54
CA GLN A 728 41.45 -5.16 -12.65
C GLN A 728 40.46 -4.75 -13.75
N LYS A 729 40.45 -5.41 -14.92
CA LYS A 729 39.49 -5.17 -16.01
C LYS A 729 38.06 -5.46 -15.54
N GLU A 730 37.83 -6.61 -14.89
CA GLU A 730 36.52 -6.97 -14.32
C GLU A 730 36.06 -5.93 -13.28
N LEU A 731 36.94 -5.50 -12.38
CA LEU A 731 36.62 -4.49 -11.36
C LEU A 731 36.31 -3.12 -11.98
N TRP A 732 36.95 -2.76 -13.10
CA TRP A 732 36.60 -1.56 -13.88
C TRP A 732 35.28 -1.72 -14.65
N GLU A 733 34.99 -2.89 -15.24
CA GLU A 733 33.72 -3.15 -15.91
C GLU A 733 32.54 -3.17 -14.92
N VAL A 734 32.70 -3.76 -13.73
CA VAL A 734 31.68 -3.73 -12.66
C VAL A 734 31.47 -2.30 -12.12
N LYS A 735 32.53 -1.49 -11.97
CA LYS A 735 32.40 -0.07 -11.63
C LYS A 735 31.66 0.70 -12.73
N GLY A 736 32.03 0.48 -13.98
CA GLY A 736 31.39 1.09 -15.16
C GLY A 736 29.91 0.74 -15.24
N GLN A 737 29.54 -0.54 -15.04
CA GLN A 737 28.15 -0.99 -14.95
C GLN A 737 27.40 -0.30 -13.81
N ARG A 738 28.01 -0.18 -12.62
CA ARG A 738 27.39 0.52 -11.47
C ARG A 738 27.15 2.01 -11.77
N GLU A 739 28.08 2.66 -12.46
CA GLU A 739 27.97 4.06 -12.89
C GLU A 739 26.98 4.24 -14.06
N GLU A 740 26.87 3.26 -14.95
CA GLU A 740 25.84 3.19 -16.00
C GLU A 740 24.44 3.07 -15.37
N LEU A 741 24.23 2.11 -14.47
CA LEU A 741 22.97 1.96 -13.72
C LEU A 741 22.63 3.22 -12.90
N ALA A 742 23.61 3.88 -12.30
CA ALA A 742 23.38 5.14 -11.60
C ALA A 742 22.97 6.28 -12.55
N ARG A 743 23.63 6.42 -13.71
CA ARG A 743 23.25 7.39 -14.76
C ARG A 743 21.88 7.09 -15.34
N ASP A 744 21.54 5.82 -15.52
CA ASP A 744 20.25 5.37 -16.04
C ASP A 744 19.13 5.59 -15.01
N LEU A 745 19.37 5.34 -13.72
CA LEU A 745 18.44 5.70 -12.64
C LEU A 745 18.16 7.21 -12.62
N VAL A 746 19.20 8.05 -12.70
CA VAL A 746 19.04 9.52 -12.75
C VAL A 746 18.32 9.96 -14.03
N ARG A 747 18.60 9.33 -15.18
CA ARG A 747 17.88 9.63 -16.44
C ARG A 747 16.42 9.19 -16.36
N LYS A 748 16.12 8.02 -15.78
CA LYS A 748 14.77 7.51 -15.54
C LYS A 748 13.99 8.40 -14.59
N ASP A 749 14.58 8.81 -13.48
CA ASP A 749 14.00 9.77 -12.52
C ASP A 749 13.75 11.14 -13.17
N SER A 750 14.67 11.62 -14.00
CA SER A 750 14.48 12.86 -14.79
C SER A 750 13.37 12.73 -15.83
N GLN A 751 13.25 11.57 -16.50
CA GLN A 751 12.17 11.29 -17.45
C GLN A 751 10.81 11.09 -16.76
N LEU A 752 10.78 10.50 -15.57
CA LEU A 752 9.58 10.41 -14.74
C LEU A 752 9.14 11.81 -14.32
N LYS A 753 10.06 12.66 -13.85
CA LYS A 753 9.80 14.07 -13.55
C LYS A 753 9.35 14.87 -14.77
N GLU A 754 9.93 14.66 -15.94
CA GLU A 754 9.50 15.32 -17.18
C GLU A 754 8.10 14.83 -17.63
N MET A 755 7.81 13.53 -17.53
CA MET A 755 6.47 13.00 -17.85
C MET A 755 5.42 13.49 -16.84
N GLN A 756 5.73 13.51 -15.53
CA GLN A 756 4.88 14.10 -14.50
C GLN A 756 4.67 15.59 -14.77
N GLN A 757 5.72 16.37 -15.04
CA GLN A 757 5.61 17.80 -15.34
C GLN A 757 4.84 18.08 -16.64
N ARG A 758 4.85 17.18 -17.62
CA ARG A 758 4.05 17.28 -18.86
C ARG A 758 2.60 16.85 -18.67
N LEU A 759 2.33 15.91 -17.77
CA LEU A 759 0.97 15.59 -17.29
C LEU A 759 0.39 16.76 -16.47
N GLU A 760 1.20 17.38 -15.61
CA GLU A 760 0.80 18.51 -14.76
C GLU A 760 0.66 19.84 -15.52
N SER A 761 1.44 20.06 -16.59
CA SER A 761 1.38 21.32 -17.36
C SER A 761 0.36 21.32 -18.51
N GLY A 762 -0.22 20.17 -18.87
CA GLY A 762 -1.26 20.04 -19.90
C GLY A 762 -0.82 20.31 -21.36
N ASP A 763 0.43 20.73 -21.59
CA ASP A 763 0.92 21.11 -22.92
C ASP A 763 1.41 19.87 -23.69
N GLY A 764 0.43 19.11 -24.20
CA GLY A 764 0.61 17.77 -24.76
C GLY A 764 -0.07 17.47 -26.09
N CYS A 765 -0.78 18.42 -26.73
CA CYS A 765 -1.28 18.20 -28.09
C CYS A 765 -1.48 19.50 -28.91
N LYS A 766 -0.47 19.83 -29.73
CA LYS A 766 -0.61 20.72 -30.90
C LYS A 766 0.13 20.14 -32.11
N TYR A 767 -0.52 19.17 -32.75
CA TYR A 767 -0.28 18.83 -34.16
C TYR A 767 -1.62 18.44 -34.79
N SER A 768 -2.44 19.44 -35.12
CA SER A 768 -3.50 19.29 -36.12
C SER A 768 -2.96 19.66 -37.52
N ASP A 769 -3.69 19.27 -38.55
CA ASP A 769 -3.55 19.78 -39.92
C ASP A 769 -2.32 19.34 -40.70
N THR A 770 -2.12 18.03 -40.81
CA THR A 770 -2.11 17.35 -42.13
C THR A 770 -2.12 15.82 -41.99
N PHE A 771 -3.29 15.21 -41.69
CA PHE A 771 -3.71 13.92 -42.27
C PHE A 771 -5.19 13.61 -41.97
N ALA A 772 -6.08 14.57 -42.27
CA ALA A 772 -7.51 14.31 -42.34
C ALA A 772 -7.85 13.52 -43.62
N ASN A 773 -7.52 12.22 -43.64
CA ASN A 773 -8.09 11.21 -44.54
C ASN A 773 -7.77 9.82 -44.00
N VAL A 774 -8.79 8.95 -43.99
CA VAL A 774 -8.83 7.64 -43.30
C VAL A 774 -8.93 7.79 -41.76
N VAL A 775 -10.12 8.02 -41.18
CA VAL A 775 -11.16 7.01 -40.84
C VAL A 775 -10.69 6.12 -39.68
N GLN A 776 -11.37 6.00 -38.51
CA GLN A 776 -12.59 6.65 -37.97
C GLN A 776 -12.79 6.22 -36.49
N TRP A 777 -13.65 6.92 -35.73
CA TRP A 777 -14.23 6.53 -34.42
C TRP A 777 -13.41 6.68 -33.11
N ASN A 778 -13.53 7.88 -32.52
CA ASN A 778 -14.13 8.14 -31.19
C ASN A 778 -13.71 7.37 -29.92
N ASN A 779 -13.04 8.13 -29.04
CA ASN A 779 -13.46 8.46 -27.65
C ASN A 779 -13.31 7.47 -26.47
N LEU A 780 -12.66 8.03 -25.45
CA LEU A 780 -12.86 7.92 -23.98
C LEU A 780 -12.04 6.91 -23.15
N GLU A 781 -11.50 7.48 -22.05
CA GLU A 781 -10.97 6.88 -20.79
C GLU A 781 -9.66 6.07 -20.93
N ASP A 782 -8.53 6.49 -20.34
CA ASP A 782 -8.15 6.65 -18.90
C ASP A 782 -7.87 5.31 -18.19
N GLY A 783 -6.66 5.14 -17.61
CA GLY A 783 -6.41 4.06 -16.65
C GLY A 783 -4.99 3.48 -16.47
N ASP A 784 -3.94 4.32 -16.39
CA ASP A 784 -2.63 4.11 -15.72
C ASP A 784 -1.92 2.72 -15.58
N ILE A 785 -0.60 2.78 -15.75
CA ILE A 785 0.35 1.68 -15.47
C ILE A 785 1.13 1.96 -14.17
N ILE A 786 1.16 0.99 -13.25
CA ILE A 786 2.09 0.90 -12.10
C ILE A 786 3.31 0.06 -12.53
N PRO A 787 4.55 0.45 -12.18
CA PRO A 787 5.39 -0.40 -11.29
C PRO A 787 6.39 0.44 -10.44
N PRO A 788 7.24 -0.16 -9.56
CA PRO A 788 7.36 -1.57 -9.17
C PRO A 788 7.34 -1.84 -7.64
N THR A 789 6.95 -3.07 -7.27
CA THR A 789 7.31 -3.70 -6.00
C THR A 789 8.70 -4.35 -6.06
N SER A 790 9.38 -4.53 -4.92
CA SER A 790 10.57 -5.38 -4.86
C SER A 790 10.72 -6.15 -3.53
N LEU A 791 10.93 -7.46 -3.69
CA LEU A 791 11.77 -8.34 -2.87
C LEU A 791 11.41 -8.59 -1.39
N SER A 792 10.64 -9.65 -1.17
CA SER A 792 10.77 -10.47 0.05
C SER A 792 12.06 -11.32 0.02
N LYS A 793 12.62 -11.64 1.20
CA LYS A 793 13.79 -12.52 1.34
C LYS A 793 13.40 -13.84 1.99
N ASN A 794 13.92 -14.94 1.44
CA ASN A 794 13.84 -16.28 2.04
C ASN A 794 14.75 -16.40 3.28
N PRO A 795 14.34 -17.13 4.33
CA PRO A 795 15.21 -17.51 5.44
C PRO A 795 16.03 -18.78 5.14
N TYR A 796 17.28 -18.82 5.60
CA TYR A 796 18.12 -20.02 5.55
C TYR A 796 18.05 -20.82 6.86
N ILE A 797 17.91 -22.14 6.75
CA ILE A 797 17.99 -23.09 7.88
C ILE A 797 19.45 -23.34 8.24
N TYR A 798 19.78 -23.30 9.54
CA TYR A 798 21.03 -23.86 10.08
C TYR A 798 20.74 -24.89 11.17
N HIS A 799 21.07 -26.15 10.90
CA HIS A 799 21.14 -27.21 11.91
C HIS A 799 22.35 -27.00 12.83
N LYS A 800 22.20 -27.33 14.12
CA LYS A 800 23.33 -27.65 15.00
C LYS A 800 22.96 -28.81 15.92
N MET A 801 23.64 -29.95 15.79
CA MET A 801 23.51 -31.08 16.72
C MET A 801 24.31 -30.83 18.01
N GLY A 802 23.89 -31.43 19.13
CA GLY A 802 24.60 -31.30 20.41
C GLY A 802 24.08 -32.18 21.57
N ASN A 803 24.32 -33.49 21.49
CA ASN A 803 24.27 -34.51 22.56
C ASN A 803 22.92 -34.98 23.19
N PRO A 804 22.70 -36.32 23.26
CA PRO A 804 21.76 -36.97 24.18
C PRO A 804 22.47 -37.42 25.49
N LEU A 805 21.72 -37.72 26.57
CA LEU A 805 22.07 -38.71 27.62
C LEU A 805 20.89 -38.91 28.63
N TYR A 806 20.39 -40.14 28.70
CA TYR A 806 19.69 -40.83 29.83
C TYR A 806 18.34 -40.39 30.47
N ARG A 807 17.53 -41.46 30.66
CA ARG A 807 16.66 -41.83 31.81
C ARG A 807 15.18 -41.37 31.90
N THR A 808 14.33 -42.23 31.32
CA THR A 808 13.31 -43.09 32.00
C THR A 808 12.27 -42.50 32.97
N SER A 809 11.05 -43.05 32.83
CA SER A 809 9.95 -43.16 33.82
C SER A 809 9.11 -41.91 34.07
N ALA A 810 7.83 -41.99 34.48
CA ALA A 810 6.77 -43.00 34.28
C ALA A 810 5.45 -42.44 34.84
N GLY A 811 4.31 -42.96 34.38
CA GLY A 811 2.98 -42.73 34.98
C GLY A 811 2.17 -41.66 34.24
N LEU A 812 1.04 -41.93 33.56
CA LEU A 812 -0.16 -42.74 33.84
C LEU A 812 -1.32 -41.94 34.46
N ARG A 813 -2.36 -41.79 33.62
CA ARG A 813 -3.80 -41.70 33.96
C ARG A 813 -4.28 -40.40 34.61
N PHE A 814 -5.52 -39.96 34.36
CA PHE A 814 -6.64 -40.62 33.66
C PHE A 814 -7.10 -39.84 32.42
#